data_AF-A0A9N9KR15-F1
#
_entry.id   AF-A0A9N9KR15-F1
#
_cell.length_a   1.000
_cell.length_b   1.000
_cell.length_c   1.000
_cell.angle_alpha   90.00
_cell.angle_beta   90.00
_cell.angle_gamma   90.00
#
_symmetry.space_group_name_H-M   'P 1'
#
loop_
_entity.id
_entity.type
_entity.pdbx_description
1 polymer ?
#
loop_
_entity_poly.entity_id
_entity_poly.type
_entity_poly.pdbx_seq_one_letter_code
_entity_poly.pdbx_strand_id
1 'polypeptide(L)'
;MSIYTKRRNTKDLSAAFPLCVAGEPRTLDPASGTHSLAFSLDLDGVFYRYDENLPGAVDAIKFLNHNKIPFTFLSNGGNMTEEAKAEELSEKFGTKVETRQVILRHTPYRALVEEHGDKNVLMVGGPGQLIRNLSLEYGFKNVYTTSDIYVSDPDNYPIAELSAAYHKENARQTVPKDIQFSAVIVWDNPKDFGLDLQIVMDVLLARSGTLNTLASLEPDKESIQPPIYWCNQGLTWRASNPIPRFAQRSFKAATEGIWAERTDGKPLRSSETVGKPFALSYDYSEQALLKAMAATGVATLDRAYSVGDNPGNDVRGPNEYKTQSKIGVQWNTILVESGVWNPKDEPEFEPDVIVPGISEAIAWALTECGHTLIPIGKPTNPDDLLIDASIAKVGYTPKPRLSFGVDLNMAVATLDLADQDPHPEDKRNAFLVSDKSGYSNSDEIVYENIARVFGKSNIPFDPSNPRSWLIQWKDSIRSPSPSAYEYIGVSTNSPSLRFNQVALDAVSEVCGVLTSNFRLNLNPTCKMVVRVGSTQGFSPETLEKFFITMFAFEAQFQKIHPGKFGPLRQRADQIETSPSVKQIVGYFGEDGFVRIRPGATEARTVVEFRGHKPTLDPEVVNNWIKLCVGLLEFADTVDKDVLLDHLKREGNHSAERDIRSILHGLGMQQLAEFYGRAL
;
A
#
# COMPACT_ATOMS: atom_id res chain seq x y z
N MET A 1 20.96 22.87 -11.30
CA MET A 1 20.65 21.78 -12.27
C MET A 1 19.17 21.86 -12.59
N SER A 2 18.73 21.51 -13.80
CA SER A 2 17.30 21.52 -14.15
C SER A 2 16.52 20.49 -13.31
N ILE A 3 15.24 20.72 -13.00
CA ILE A 3 14.34 19.72 -12.38
C ILE A 3 14.39 18.36 -13.08
N TYR A 4 14.63 18.36 -14.39
CA TYR A 4 14.79 17.16 -15.22
C TYR A 4 16.04 16.35 -14.88
N THR A 5 17.09 16.98 -14.34
CA THR A 5 18.32 16.30 -13.91
C THR A 5 18.14 15.62 -12.54
N LYS A 6 17.24 16.15 -11.70
CA LYS A 6 16.95 15.61 -10.36
C LYS A 6 15.87 14.52 -10.34
N ARG A 7 14.99 14.53 -11.35
CA ARG A 7 14.25 13.33 -11.73
C ARG A 7 15.21 12.32 -12.36
N ARG A 8 15.87 11.49 -11.54
CA ARG A 8 16.49 10.28 -12.08
C ARG A 8 15.39 9.41 -12.68
N ASN A 9 15.71 8.62 -13.70
CA ASN A 9 14.80 7.65 -14.29
C ASN A 9 14.58 6.49 -13.30
N THR A 10 13.87 6.75 -12.20
CA THR A 10 13.72 5.88 -11.02
C THR A 10 12.56 4.90 -11.14
N LYS A 11 11.74 5.02 -12.20
CA LYS A 11 10.74 4.00 -12.57
C LYS A 11 11.38 2.63 -12.81
N ASP A 12 12.64 2.60 -13.24
CA ASP A 12 13.40 1.35 -13.40
C ASP A 12 14.01 0.88 -12.07
N LEU A 13 14.18 1.75 -11.07
CA LEU A 13 14.78 1.40 -9.78
C LEU A 13 13.87 0.54 -8.91
N SER A 14 12.57 0.81 -8.80
CA SER A 14 11.69 -0.07 -8.00
C SER A 14 11.47 -1.43 -8.66
N ALA A 15 11.47 -1.48 -9.99
CA ALA A 15 11.43 -2.75 -10.73
C ALA A 15 12.74 -3.55 -10.61
N ALA A 16 13.90 -2.88 -10.60
CA ALA A 16 15.21 -3.52 -10.42
C ALA A 16 15.54 -3.84 -8.96
N PHE A 17 14.90 -3.13 -8.01
CA PHE A 17 15.20 -3.15 -6.59
C PHE A 17 13.91 -3.30 -5.74
N PRO A 18 13.11 -4.35 -5.96
CA PRO A 18 11.89 -4.55 -5.18
C PRO A 18 12.26 -4.80 -3.71
N LEU A 19 11.70 -4.02 -2.80
CA LEU A 19 11.97 -4.13 -1.36
C LEU A 19 11.44 -5.46 -0.80
N CYS A 20 10.26 -5.87 -1.27
CA CYS A 20 9.67 -7.17 -0.97
C CYS A 20 9.43 -7.97 -2.26
N VAL A 21 9.44 -9.29 -2.15
CA VAL A 21 8.97 -10.19 -3.21
C VAL A 21 7.98 -11.16 -2.58
N ALA A 22 6.80 -11.29 -3.17
CA ALA A 22 5.68 -12.07 -2.61
C ALA A 22 5.27 -11.67 -1.18
N GLY A 23 5.47 -10.40 -0.79
CA GLY A 23 5.13 -9.90 0.55
C GLY A 23 6.19 -10.17 1.62
N GLU A 24 7.28 -10.85 1.26
CA GLU A 24 8.44 -11.09 2.10
C GLU A 24 9.57 -10.08 1.81
N PRO A 25 10.21 -9.51 2.84
CA PRO A 25 11.27 -8.53 2.68
C PRO A 25 12.56 -9.15 2.13
N ARG A 26 13.20 -8.47 1.18
CA ARG A 26 14.55 -8.85 0.72
C ARG A 26 15.60 -8.53 1.78
N THR A 27 16.73 -9.23 1.72
CA THR A 27 17.83 -9.04 2.69
C THR A 27 18.96 -8.26 2.04
N LEU A 28 19.55 -7.30 2.76
CA LEU A 28 20.78 -6.62 2.37
C LEU A 28 21.93 -7.63 2.29
N ASP A 29 22.82 -7.46 1.31
CA ASP A 29 24.06 -8.22 1.28
C ASP A 29 25.02 -7.69 2.35
N PRO A 30 25.39 -8.50 3.38
CA PRO A 30 26.31 -8.05 4.43
C PRO A 30 27.70 -7.70 3.91
N ALA A 31 28.08 -8.17 2.72
CA ALA A 31 29.33 -7.83 2.05
C ALA A 31 29.24 -6.56 1.18
N SER A 32 28.05 -5.96 1.07
CA SER A 32 27.80 -4.71 0.36
C SER A 32 27.60 -3.54 1.33
N GLY A 33 27.54 -2.33 0.79
CA GLY A 33 27.40 -1.11 1.58
C GLY A 33 28.75 -0.46 1.87
N THR A 34 28.84 0.79 1.46
CA THR A 34 29.98 1.67 1.74
C THR A 34 29.70 2.61 2.91
N HIS A 35 28.42 2.75 3.27
CA HIS A 35 27.95 3.66 4.32
C HIS A 35 26.80 3.03 5.11
N SER A 36 26.80 3.22 6.43
CA SER A 36 25.61 2.95 7.25
C SER A 36 24.54 4.00 6.98
N LEU A 37 23.27 3.60 7.00
CA LEU A 37 22.15 4.49 6.72
C LEU A 37 20.99 4.33 7.69
N ALA A 38 20.23 5.42 7.82
CA ALA A 38 18.98 5.48 8.54
C ALA A 38 17.96 6.34 7.79
N PHE A 39 16.68 6.25 8.18
CA PHE A 39 15.61 7.02 7.57
C PHE A 39 14.82 7.85 8.58
N SER A 40 14.49 9.08 8.21
CA SER A 40 13.44 9.87 8.86
C SER A 40 12.28 10.01 7.89
N LEU A 41 11.12 9.48 8.25
CA LEU A 41 10.02 9.19 7.33
C LEU A 41 8.81 10.03 7.71
N ASP A 42 8.37 10.92 6.82
CA ASP A 42 7.04 11.49 6.95
C ASP A 42 5.96 10.42 6.71
N LEU A 43 4.73 10.71 7.13
CA LEU A 43 3.61 9.77 7.09
C LEU A 43 2.59 10.13 6.01
N ASP A 44 1.93 11.28 6.18
CA ASP A 44 0.86 11.74 5.31
C ASP A 44 1.41 12.06 3.91
N GLY A 45 0.84 11.46 2.86
CA GLY A 45 1.36 11.63 1.50
C GLY A 45 2.60 10.81 1.16
N VAL A 46 3.21 10.12 2.14
CA VAL A 46 4.32 9.17 1.92
C VAL A 46 3.88 7.71 2.05
N PHE A 47 3.21 7.37 3.16
CA PHE A 47 2.74 6.01 3.45
C PHE A 47 1.25 5.84 3.19
N TYR A 48 0.46 6.90 3.34
CA TYR A 48 -0.98 6.85 3.16
C TYR A 48 -1.55 8.22 2.80
N ARG A 49 -2.76 8.21 2.23
CA ARG A 49 -3.61 9.40 2.08
C ARG A 49 -4.92 9.13 2.78
N TYR A 50 -5.20 9.88 3.84
CA TYR A 50 -6.29 9.55 4.76
C TYR A 50 -6.12 8.10 5.25
N ASP A 51 -7.14 7.26 5.09
CA ASP A 51 -7.11 5.88 5.58
C ASP A 51 -6.49 4.89 4.59
N GLU A 52 -6.26 5.29 3.33
CA GLU A 52 -5.76 4.42 2.27
C GLU A 52 -4.23 4.39 2.21
N ASN A 53 -3.65 3.19 2.27
CA ASN A 53 -2.20 2.99 2.14
C ASN A 53 -1.75 3.26 0.70
N LEU A 54 -0.63 3.98 0.56
CA LEU A 54 0.04 4.21 -0.71
C LEU A 54 0.82 2.96 -1.14
N PRO A 55 1.03 2.76 -2.46
CA PRO A 55 1.80 1.63 -2.97
C PRO A 55 3.19 1.52 -2.32
N GLY A 56 3.55 0.32 -1.87
CA GLY A 56 4.85 0.03 -1.28
C GLY A 56 5.03 0.46 0.19
N ALA A 57 4.01 1.05 0.82
CA ALA A 57 4.06 1.49 2.22
C ALA A 57 4.36 0.35 3.20
N VAL A 58 3.61 -0.75 3.11
CA VAL A 58 3.78 -1.93 3.97
C VAL A 58 5.14 -2.60 3.71
N ASP A 59 5.50 -2.74 2.44
CA ASP A 59 6.75 -3.38 2.01
C ASP A 59 7.98 -2.61 2.49
N ALA A 60 7.92 -1.28 2.44
CA ALA A 60 8.96 -0.41 2.98
C ALA A 60 9.24 -0.70 4.46
N ILE A 61 8.20 -0.71 5.32
CA ILE A 61 8.39 -0.93 6.76
C ILE A 61 8.86 -2.36 7.05
N LYS A 62 8.26 -3.37 6.41
CA LYS A 62 8.71 -4.76 6.52
C LYS A 62 10.19 -4.90 6.17
N PHE A 63 10.61 -4.29 5.06
CA PHE A 63 11.98 -4.31 4.60
C PHE A 63 12.95 -3.65 5.58
N LEU A 64 12.62 -2.45 6.08
CA LEU A 64 13.47 -1.74 7.04
C LEU A 64 13.62 -2.54 8.34
N ASN A 65 12.51 -3.08 8.87
CA ASN A 65 12.51 -3.91 10.07
C ASN A 65 13.34 -5.20 9.90
N HIS A 66 13.14 -5.92 8.80
CA HIS A 66 13.86 -7.17 8.49
C HIS A 66 15.37 -6.98 8.43
N ASN A 67 15.80 -5.89 7.78
CA ASN A 67 17.21 -5.56 7.62
C ASN A 67 17.80 -4.78 8.80
N LYS A 68 17.01 -4.57 9.86
CA LYS A 68 17.41 -3.79 11.04
C LYS A 68 17.96 -2.41 10.69
N ILE A 69 17.44 -1.80 9.62
CA ILE A 69 17.80 -0.44 9.20
C ILE A 69 17.06 0.51 10.13
N PRO A 70 17.75 1.39 10.87
CA PRO A 70 17.08 2.32 11.76
C PRO A 70 16.20 3.31 11.00
N PHE A 71 15.01 3.53 11.52
CA PHE A 71 14.14 4.58 11.03
C PHE A 71 13.26 5.17 12.13
N THR A 72 12.85 6.42 11.90
CA THR A 72 11.83 7.12 12.67
C THR A 72 10.73 7.61 11.75
N PHE A 73 9.48 7.60 12.22
CA PHE A 73 8.40 8.39 11.68
C PHE A 73 8.46 9.79 12.27
N LEU A 74 8.56 10.82 11.43
CA LEU A 74 8.58 12.23 11.82
C LEU A 74 7.44 12.97 11.14
N SER A 75 6.36 13.24 11.88
CA SER A 75 5.12 13.81 11.35
C SER A 75 4.74 15.12 12.05
N ASN A 76 4.18 16.05 11.28
CA ASN A 76 3.51 17.24 11.83
C ASN A 76 2.05 16.97 12.22
N GLY A 77 1.57 15.73 12.12
CA GLY A 77 0.38 15.26 12.82
C GLY A 77 0.63 15.11 14.33
N GLY A 78 -0.43 14.96 15.12
CA GLY A 78 -0.28 14.78 16.57
C GLY A 78 -1.53 15.09 17.38
N ASN A 79 -2.63 14.40 17.07
CA ASN A 79 -3.86 14.46 17.88
C ASN A 79 -4.00 13.21 18.77
N MET A 80 -2.88 12.64 19.20
CA MET A 80 -2.79 11.43 20.02
C MET A 80 -1.38 11.30 20.61
N THR A 81 -1.18 10.31 21.49
CA THR A 81 0.14 9.99 22.04
C THR A 81 1.05 9.35 20.97
N GLU A 82 2.37 9.37 21.19
CA GLU A 82 3.31 8.63 20.33
C GLU A 82 3.00 7.12 20.36
N GLU A 83 2.61 6.61 21.52
CA GLU A 83 2.24 5.22 21.79
C GLU A 83 1.01 4.82 20.97
N ALA A 84 -0.07 5.60 21.05
CA ALA A 84 -1.29 5.33 20.30
C ALA A 84 -1.04 5.42 18.78
N LYS A 85 -0.20 6.37 18.34
CA LYS A 85 0.17 6.44 16.93
C LYS A 85 1.03 5.25 16.50
N ALA A 86 1.93 4.77 17.35
CA ALA A 86 2.72 3.58 17.08
C ALA A 86 1.85 2.32 16.98
N GLU A 87 0.82 2.19 17.83
CA GLU A 87 -0.18 1.12 17.73
C GLU A 87 -0.97 1.19 16.41
N GLU A 88 -1.50 2.37 16.07
CA GLU A 88 -2.21 2.61 14.80
C GLU A 88 -1.34 2.24 13.58
N LEU A 89 -0.08 2.68 13.56
CA LEU A 89 0.86 2.35 12.49
C LEU A 89 1.21 0.86 12.49
N SER A 90 1.29 0.22 13.66
CA SER A 90 1.56 -1.21 13.76
C SER A 90 0.46 -2.05 13.13
N GLU A 91 -0.79 -1.70 13.41
CA GLU A 91 -1.96 -2.31 12.78
C GLU A 91 -1.97 -2.07 11.28
N LYS A 92 -1.77 -0.81 10.86
CA LYS A 92 -1.80 -0.40 9.45
C LYS A 92 -0.73 -1.07 8.60
N PHE A 93 0.46 -1.32 9.14
CA PHE A 93 1.56 -1.97 8.43
C PHE A 93 1.68 -3.47 8.71
N GLY A 94 0.89 -4.02 9.63
CA GLY A 94 0.97 -5.43 10.03
C GLY A 94 2.32 -5.83 10.62
N THR A 95 3.05 -4.90 11.22
CA THR A 95 4.36 -5.10 11.83
C THR A 95 4.57 -4.14 12.99
N LYS A 96 5.31 -4.54 14.02
CA LYS A 96 5.48 -3.72 15.23
C LYS A 96 6.23 -2.43 14.89
N VAL A 97 5.62 -1.30 15.25
CA VAL A 97 6.23 0.02 15.34
C VAL A 97 6.41 0.35 16.82
N GLU A 98 7.64 0.71 17.22
CA GLU A 98 7.92 1.10 18.59
C GLU A 98 7.62 2.59 18.80
N THR A 99 7.07 2.95 19.96
CA THR A 99 6.81 4.35 20.36
C THR A 99 7.98 5.28 20.09
N ARG A 100 9.21 4.85 20.41
CA ARG A 100 10.43 5.65 20.21
C ARG A 100 10.71 5.99 18.74
N GLN A 101 10.11 5.27 17.80
CA GLN A 101 10.22 5.55 16.37
C GLN A 101 9.28 6.67 15.96
N VAL A 102 8.28 7.03 16.76
CA VAL A 102 7.27 8.03 16.41
C VAL A 102 7.64 9.37 17.04
N ILE A 103 7.85 10.37 16.20
CA ILE A 103 8.03 11.76 16.57
C ILE A 103 6.90 12.55 15.91
N LEU A 104 5.99 13.04 16.74
CA LEU A 104 4.87 13.90 16.40
C LEU A 104 5.27 15.37 16.57
N ARG A 105 4.42 16.26 16.08
CA ARG A 105 4.67 17.71 16.13
C ARG A 105 4.98 18.23 17.54
N HIS A 106 4.37 17.64 18.56
CA HIS A 106 4.47 18.05 19.95
C HIS A 106 5.50 17.26 20.75
N THR A 107 6.03 16.15 20.23
CA THR A 107 7.06 15.34 20.93
C THR A 107 8.24 16.17 21.44
N PRO A 108 8.73 17.19 20.71
CA PRO A 108 9.80 18.07 21.21
C PRO A 108 9.49 18.80 22.52
N TYR A 109 8.22 18.96 22.89
CA TYR A 109 7.84 19.55 24.18
C TYR A 109 8.29 18.75 25.39
N ARG A 110 8.69 17.47 25.23
CA ARG A 110 9.36 16.72 26.30
C ARG A 110 10.63 17.43 26.79
N ALA A 111 11.34 18.17 25.94
CA ALA A 111 12.54 18.92 26.33
C ALA A 111 12.22 20.08 27.27
N LEU A 112 11.03 20.67 27.12
CA LEU A 112 10.58 21.78 27.95
C LEU A 112 10.27 21.37 29.40
N VAL A 113 10.14 20.07 29.67
CA VAL A 113 9.89 19.54 31.03
C VAL A 113 11.08 19.81 31.94
N GLU A 114 12.31 19.81 31.42
CA GLU A 114 13.50 20.12 32.23
C GLU A 114 13.42 21.54 32.82
N GLU A 115 12.93 22.51 32.05
CA GLU A 115 12.83 23.90 32.50
C GLU A 115 11.51 24.23 33.21
N HIS A 116 10.40 23.67 32.72
CA HIS A 116 9.04 24.07 33.09
C HIS A 116 8.25 22.99 33.82
N GLY A 117 8.76 21.75 33.92
CA GLY A 117 8.00 20.59 34.41
C GLY A 117 7.45 20.74 35.83
N ASP A 118 8.18 21.40 36.72
CA ASP A 118 7.76 21.67 38.11
C ASP A 118 7.00 23.00 38.28
N LYS A 119 6.90 23.81 37.23
CA LYS A 119 6.30 25.15 37.25
C LYS A 119 4.88 25.12 36.67
N ASN A 120 4.09 26.17 36.92
CA ASN A 120 2.79 26.30 36.27
C ASN A 120 2.99 26.61 34.78
N VAL A 121 2.29 25.88 33.93
CA VAL A 121 2.28 26.08 32.48
C VAL A 121 0.86 26.23 31.97
N LEU A 122 0.66 27.16 31.04
CA LEU A 122 -0.61 27.33 30.34
C LEU A 122 -0.55 26.53 29.04
N MET A 123 -1.38 25.50 28.93
CA MET A 123 -1.57 24.70 27.73
C MET A 123 -2.77 25.20 26.93
N VAL A 124 -2.59 25.38 25.63
CA VAL A 124 -3.58 25.99 24.74
C VAL A 124 -3.93 25.07 23.56
N GLY A 125 -5.23 24.98 23.26
CA GLY A 125 -5.80 24.29 22.11
C GLY A 125 -6.31 22.87 22.39
N GLY A 126 -6.62 22.16 21.30
CA GLY A 126 -6.91 20.71 21.17
C GLY A 126 -8.15 20.17 21.91
N PRO A 127 -8.56 18.92 21.59
CA PRO A 127 -9.87 18.42 21.99
C PRO A 127 -9.90 17.89 23.42
N GLY A 128 -10.98 18.22 24.13
CA GLY A 128 -11.30 17.64 25.43
C GLY A 128 -10.18 17.79 26.46
N GLN A 129 -9.81 16.65 27.08
CA GLN A 129 -8.70 16.55 28.04
C GLN A 129 -7.38 16.06 27.43
N LEU A 130 -7.33 15.85 26.13
CA LEU A 130 -6.20 15.19 25.46
C LEU A 130 -4.87 15.88 25.80
N ILE A 131 -4.81 17.20 25.66
CA ILE A 131 -3.56 17.96 25.87
C ILE A 131 -3.14 17.96 27.33
N ARG A 132 -4.10 18.07 28.27
CA ARG A 132 -3.79 17.96 29.70
C ARG A 132 -3.15 16.61 30.00
N ASN A 133 -3.77 15.54 29.53
CA ASN A 133 -3.30 14.18 29.78
C ASN A 133 -1.90 13.95 29.18
N LEU A 134 -1.69 14.37 27.93
CA LEU A 134 -0.39 14.30 27.25
C LEU A 134 0.69 15.11 27.98
N SER A 135 0.35 16.31 28.44
CA SER A 135 1.29 17.16 29.17
C SER A 135 1.71 16.52 30.49
N LEU A 136 0.75 15.97 31.25
CA LEU A 136 1.05 15.23 32.48
C LEU A 136 1.92 14.00 32.21
N GLU A 137 1.63 13.26 31.14
CA GLU A 137 2.42 12.09 30.71
C GLU A 137 3.86 12.45 30.32
N TYR A 138 4.06 13.62 29.70
CA TYR A 138 5.41 14.11 29.39
C TYR A 138 6.21 14.49 30.64
N GLY A 139 5.52 14.80 31.74
CA GLY A 139 6.13 15.10 33.03
C GLY A 139 5.88 16.53 33.55
N PHE A 140 5.04 17.32 32.87
CA PHE A 140 4.58 18.59 33.44
C PHE A 140 3.66 18.30 34.63
N LYS A 141 3.95 18.87 35.80
CA LYS A 141 3.18 18.62 37.03
C LYS A 141 1.99 19.56 37.17
N ASN A 142 2.19 20.83 36.86
CA ASN A 142 1.22 21.90 37.10
C ASN A 142 0.68 22.45 35.77
N VAL A 143 -0.21 21.68 35.15
CA VAL A 143 -0.78 21.99 33.83
C VAL A 143 -2.11 22.72 33.99
N TYR A 144 -2.27 23.89 33.39
CA TYR A 144 -3.52 24.65 33.35
C TYR A 144 -3.98 24.86 31.92
N THR A 145 -5.29 24.95 31.71
CA THR A 145 -5.86 25.28 30.39
C THR A 145 -6.66 26.58 30.43
N THR A 146 -6.93 27.15 29.26
CA THR A 146 -7.79 28.33 29.11
C THR A 146 -9.19 28.09 29.69
N SER A 147 -9.71 26.87 29.60
CA SER A 147 -10.96 26.46 30.27
C SER A 147 -10.91 26.57 31.79
N ASP A 148 -9.79 26.19 32.45
CA ASP A 148 -9.67 26.32 33.91
C ASP A 148 -9.75 27.78 34.34
N ILE A 149 -9.03 28.65 33.62
CA ILE A 149 -8.96 30.09 33.89
C ILE A 149 -10.35 30.73 33.72
N TYR A 150 -11.01 30.48 32.59
CA TYR A 150 -12.34 31.02 32.32
C TYR A 150 -13.39 30.55 33.34
N VAL A 151 -13.40 29.26 33.70
CA VAL A 151 -14.38 28.74 34.67
C VAL A 151 -14.12 29.26 36.08
N SER A 152 -12.85 29.50 36.44
CA SER A 152 -12.48 30.06 37.74
C SER A 152 -12.87 31.53 37.88
N ASP A 153 -12.77 32.30 36.79
CA ASP A 153 -13.16 33.71 36.75
C ASP A 153 -13.65 34.09 35.33
N PRO A 154 -14.98 34.03 35.08
CA PRO A 154 -15.55 34.32 33.75
C PRO A 154 -15.33 35.76 33.26
N ASP A 155 -14.98 36.69 34.16
CA ASP A 155 -14.69 38.08 33.80
C ASP A 155 -13.41 38.22 32.96
N ASN A 156 -12.56 37.19 32.92
CA ASN A 156 -11.43 37.13 31.98
C ASN A 156 -11.88 37.18 30.51
N TYR A 157 -13.09 36.67 30.20
CA TYR A 157 -13.66 36.76 28.85
C TYR A 157 -15.19 36.73 28.90
N PRO A 158 -15.86 37.86 29.20
CA PRO A 158 -17.29 37.92 29.52
C PRO A 158 -18.23 37.69 28.32
N ILE A 159 -17.68 37.48 27.12
CA ILE A 159 -18.42 37.28 25.87
C ILE A 159 -18.34 35.85 25.33
N ALA A 160 -17.93 34.88 26.16
CA ALA A 160 -17.82 33.46 25.81
C ALA A 160 -19.18 32.74 25.70
N GLU A 161 -20.28 33.43 25.39
CA GLU A 161 -21.65 32.89 25.50
C GLU A 161 -21.83 31.56 24.72
N LEU A 162 -21.29 31.49 23.51
CA LEU A 162 -21.41 30.33 22.62
C LEU A 162 -20.48 29.15 23.00
N SER A 163 -19.41 29.40 23.75
CA SER A 163 -18.38 28.40 24.12
C SER A 163 -18.38 28.04 25.61
N ALA A 164 -19.15 28.75 26.44
CA ALA A 164 -19.16 28.57 27.89
C ALA A 164 -19.44 27.12 28.34
N ALA A 165 -20.32 26.41 27.63
CA ALA A 165 -20.62 25.00 27.92
C ALA A 165 -19.39 24.11 27.71
N TYR A 166 -18.65 24.30 26.62
CA TYR A 166 -17.43 23.56 26.32
C TYR A 166 -16.37 23.79 27.41
N HIS A 167 -16.16 25.04 27.84
CA HIS A 167 -15.17 25.34 28.87
C HIS A 167 -15.57 24.77 30.24
N LYS A 168 -16.86 24.82 30.61
CA LYS A 168 -17.38 24.17 31.83
C LYS A 168 -17.16 22.65 31.81
N GLU A 169 -17.37 22.01 30.66
CA GLU A 169 -17.15 20.56 30.51
C GLU A 169 -15.67 20.18 30.61
N ASN A 170 -14.74 21.09 30.28
CA ASN A 170 -13.31 20.79 30.12
C ASN A 170 -12.38 21.41 31.17
N ALA A 171 -12.86 22.29 32.04
CA ALA A 171 -12.12 22.71 33.23
C ALA A 171 -11.96 21.54 34.21
N ARG A 172 -10.80 21.40 34.85
CA ARG A 172 -10.53 20.32 35.82
C ARG A 172 -10.06 20.81 37.17
N GLN A 173 -9.75 22.08 37.31
CA GLN A 173 -9.22 22.64 38.55
C GLN A 173 -9.52 24.13 38.66
N THR A 174 -9.50 24.63 39.90
CA THR A 174 -9.59 26.06 40.20
C THR A 174 -8.22 26.72 40.02
N VAL A 175 -8.23 27.95 39.49
CA VAL A 175 -7.03 28.75 39.26
C VAL A 175 -6.94 29.89 40.27
N PRO A 176 -5.85 30.01 41.04
CA PRO A 176 -5.60 31.18 41.88
C PRO A 176 -5.53 32.47 41.04
N LYS A 177 -6.07 33.57 41.57
CA LYS A 177 -6.13 34.85 40.83
C LYS A 177 -4.76 35.42 40.49
N ASP A 178 -3.75 35.15 41.31
CA ASP A 178 -2.37 35.61 41.18
C ASP A 178 -1.42 34.48 40.74
N ILE A 179 -1.94 33.44 40.09
CA ILE A 179 -1.10 32.36 39.57
C ILE A 179 -0.03 32.91 38.63
N GLN A 180 1.21 32.49 38.81
CA GLN A 180 2.32 32.82 37.90
C GLN A 180 2.56 31.67 36.93
N PHE A 181 2.48 31.95 35.63
CA PHE A 181 2.83 31.01 34.56
C PHE A 181 4.26 31.19 34.10
N SER A 182 4.98 30.08 33.98
CA SER A 182 6.36 30.07 33.50
C SER A 182 6.49 29.98 31.98
N ALA A 183 5.45 29.50 31.30
CA ALA A 183 5.40 29.37 29.85
C ALA A 183 3.95 29.26 29.35
N VAL A 184 3.75 29.69 28.11
CA VAL A 184 2.55 29.37 27.31
C VAL A 184 2.95 28.33 26.28
N ILE A 185 2.25 27.19 26.23
CA ILE A 185 2.55 26.10 25.31
C ILE A 185 1.31 25.83 24.46
N VAL A 186 1.39 26.21 23.18
CA VAL A 186 0.29 26.07 22.22
C VAL A 186 0.45 24.75 21.49
N TRP A 187 -0.43 23.79 21.82
CA TRP A 187 -0.30 22.41 21.38
C TRP A 187 -1.09 22.10 20.10
N ASP A 188 -2.21 22.79 19.91
CA ASP A 188 -3.05 22.62 18.71
C ASP A 188 -3.79 23.93 18.41
N ASN A 189 -4.69 23.91 17.43
CA ASN A 189 -5.59 25.02 17.17
C ASN A 189 -6.47 25.33 18.41
N PRO A 190 -6.73 26.62 18.69
CA PRO A 190 -7.66 27.04 19.73
C PRO A 190 -9.07 26.49 19.50
N LYS A 191 -9.84 26.31 20.57
CA LYS A 191 -11.24 25.88 20.51
C LYS A 191 -12.20 27.05 20.56
N ASP A 192 -11.80 28.11 21.24
CA ASP A 192 -12.41 29.42 21.17
C ASP A 192 -11.33 30.43 20.85
N PHE A 193 -11.24 30.82 19.58
CA PHE A 193 -10.19 31.70 19.09
C PHE A 193 -10.14 33.04 19.86
N GLY A 194 -11.29 33.56 20.32
CA GLY A 194 -11.33 34.83 21.04
C GLY A 194 -10.90 34.68 22.50
N LEU A 195 -11.47 33.72 23.21
CA LEU A 195 -11.13 33.44 24.61
C LEU A 195 -9.68 33.00 24.76
N ASP A 196 -9.23 32.04 23.93
CA ASP A 196 -7.87 31.51 23.99
C ASP A 196 -6.86 32.62 23.69
N LEU A 197 -7.15 33.51 22.74
CA LEU A 197 -6.30 34.66 22.42
C LEU A 197 -6.23 35.68 23.57
N GLN A 198 -7.36 36.01 24.18
CA GLN A 198 -7.41 36.93 25.33
C GLN A 198 -6.52 36.40 26.48
N ILE A 199 -6.73 35.15 26.88
CA ILE A 199 -6.00 34.55 28.01
C ILE A 199 -4.50 34.42 27.72
N VAL A 200 -4.12 34.03 26.49
CA VAL A 200 -2.71 34.01 26.07
C VAL A 200 -2.10 35.41 26.19
N MET A 201 -2.78 36.44 25.70
CA MET A 201 -2.30 37.81 25.79
C MET A 201 -2.19 38.30 27.24
N ASP A 202 -3.13 37.95 28.11
CA ASP A 202 -3.10 38.32 29.53
C ASP A 202 -1.87 37.72 30.23
N VAL A 203 -1.50 36.49 29.91
CA VAL A 203 -0.27 35.86 30.46
C VAL A 203 1.00 36.48 29.87
N LEU A 204 1.04 36.77 28.58
CA LEU A 204 2.23 37.34 27.93
C LEU A 204 2.49 38.79 28.34
N LEU A 205 1.44 39.57 28.56
CA LEU A 205 1.53 40.97 29.00
C LEU A 205 1.60 41.11 30.53
N ALA A 206 1.39 40.03 31.28
CA ALA A 206 1.46 40.03 32.73
C ALA A 206 2.86 40.33 33.26
N ARG A 207 2.92 40.85 34.50
CA ARG A 207 4.18 41.01 35.22
C ARG A 207 4.75 39.63 35.52
N SER A 208 5.81 39.27 34.80
CA SER A 208 6.46 37.96 34.90
C SER A 208 5.50 36.77 34.83
N GLY A 209 4.43 36.85 34.01
CA GLY A 209 3.44 35.79 33.85
C GLY A 209 2.41 35.64 34.98
N THR A 210 2.38 36.55 35.95
CA THR A 210 1.36 36.58 37.02
C THR A 210 0.02 37.05 36.49
N LEU A 211 -0.97 36.15 36.40
CA LEU A 211 -2.32 36.43 35.92
C LEU A 211 -2.94 37.64 36.65
N ASN A 212 -3.82 38.38 35.97
CA ASN A 212 -4.47 39.59 36.48
C ASN A 212 -3.51 40.75 36.83
N THR A 213 -2.31 40.76 36.27
CA THR A 213 -1.37 41.88 36.36
C THR A 213 -0.99 42.39 34.98
N LEU A 214 -0.39 43.58 34.91
CA LEU A 214 0.15 44.13 33.67
C LEU A 214 1.61 44.55 33.90
N ALA A 215 2.49 44.10 33.00
CA ALA A 215 3.88 44.50 32.97
C ALA A 215 4.01 45.96 32.50
N SER A 216 5.04 46.65 33.00
CA SER A 216 5.42 47.93 32.41
C SER A 216 6.13 47.67 31.08
N LEU A 217 5.79 48.43 30.05
CA LEU A 217 6.48 48.36 28.76
C LEU A 217 7.83 49.09 28.76
N GLU A 218 8.21 49.74 29.86
CA GLU A 218 9.46 50.49 29.99
C GLU A 218 10.68 49.56 30.11
N PRO A 219 11.81 49.84 29.42
CA PRO A 219 12.99 48.95 29.34
C PRO A 219 13.65 48.61 30.69
N ASP A 220 13.45 49.47 31.69
CA ASP A 220 14.17 49.57 32.96
C ASP A 220 13.39 49.00 34.15
N LYS A 221 12.22 48.39 33.89
CA LYS A 221 11.47 47.60 34.88
C LYS A 221 11.53 46.13 34.50
N GLU A 222 12.33 45.35 35.23
CA GLU A 222 12.51 43.91 35.03
C GLU A 222 11.18 43.14 35.20
N SER A 223 10.44 43.01 34.10
CA SER A 223 9.36 42.03 33.96
C SER A 223 9.78 41.06 32.87
N ILE A 224 9.85 39.78 33.21
CA ILE A 224 10.29 38.74 32.27
C ILE A 224 9.04 38.21 31.57
N GLN A 225 8.84 38.57 30.30
CA GLN A 225 7.78 37.98 29.47
C GLN A 225 7.96 36.45 29.45
N PRO A 226 6.92 35.65 29.79
CA PRO A 226 6.99 34.20 29.64
C PRO A 226 7.27 33.81 28.18
N PRO A 227 8.06 32.76 27.93
CA PRO A 227 8.20 32.18 26.60
C PRO A 227 6.86 31.60 26.12
N ILE A 228 6.68 31.62 24.80
CA ILE A 228 5.57 30.96 24.13
C ILE A 228 6.08 29.95 23.12
N TYR A 229 5.55 28.74 23.18
CA TYR A 229 5.95 27.63 22.33
C TYR A 229 4.81 27.23 21.39
N TRP A 230 5.16 26.96 20.15
CA TRP A 230 4.27 26.52 19.07
C TRP A 230 4.77 25.20 18.53
N CYS A 231 3.90 24.34 18.00
CA CYS A 231 4.33 23.05 17.43
C CYS A 231 3.82 22.79 16.01
N ASN A 232 3.21 23.78 15.36
CA ASN A 232 2.73 23.64 13.99
C ASN A 232 2.83 24.98 13.23
N GLN A 233 3.52 24.96 12.09
CA GLN A 233 3.69 26.14 11.23
C GLN A 233 2.79 26.19 10.00
N GLY A 234 1.87 25.23 9.85
CA GLY A 234 0.83 25.31 8.83
C GLY A 234 -0.03 26.55 9.06
N LEU A 235 -0.06 27.46 8.07
CA LEU A 235 -1.07 28.52 8.03
C LEU A 235 -2.44 27.94 7.71
N THR A 236 -2.47 26.94 6.83
CA THR A 236 -3.68 26.23 6.44
C THR A 236 -3.45 24.73 6.41
N TRP A 237 -4.53 23.97 6.56
CA TRP A 237 -4.56 22.52 6.37
C TRP A 237 -5.76 22.12 5.49
N ARG A 238 -5.69 20.95 4.86
CA ARG A 238 -6.77 20.42 4.02
C ARG A 238 -7.76 19.61 4.88
N ALA A 239 -8.99 20.09 4.94
CA ALA A 239 -10.14 19.38 5.49
C ALA A 239 -11.04 18.88 4.35
N SER A 240 -12.21 18.32 4.66
CA SER A 240 -13.21 17.93 3.65
C SER A 240 -13.73 19.11 2.81
N ASN A 241 -13.54 20.34 3.29
CA ASN A 241 -13.89 21.55 2.54
C ASN A 241 -12.93 21.75 1.35
N PRO A 242 -13.41 22.11 0.15
CA PRO A 242 -12.55 22.37 -1.01
C PRO A 242 -11.52 23.49 -0.81
N ILE A 243 -11.81 24.45 0.09
CA ILE A 243 -10.90 25.54 0.44
C ILE A 243 -10.17 25.19 1.75
N PRO A 244 -8.82 25.24 1.78
CA PRO A 244 -8.03 24.99 2.98
C PRO A 244 -8.52 25.80 4.19
N ARG A 245 -8.54 25.18 5.37
CA ARG A 245 -8.93 25.80 6.63
C ARG A 245 -7.69 26.32 7.34
N PHE A 246 -7.83 27.35 8.17
CA PHE A 246 -6.69 27.85 8.95
C PHE A 246 -6.19 26.79 9.95
N ALA A 247 -4.86 26.76 10.13
CA ALA A 247 -4.13 25.94 11.09
C ALA A 247 -3.38 26.86 12.09
N GLN A 248 -2.57 26.28 12.98
CA GLN A 248 -2.08 26.94 14.19
C GLN A 248 -1.30 28.24 13.91
N ARG A 249 -0.63 28.36 12.77
CA ARG A 249 0.09 29.59 12.42
C ARG A 249 -0.83 30.80 12.24
N SER A 250 -2.13 30.63 11.95
CA SER A 250 -3.07 31.77 11.97
C SER A 250 -3.27 32.33 13.38
N PHE A 251 -3.31 31.46 14.39
CA PHE A 251 -3.41 31.85 15.80
C PHE A 251 -2.11 32.52 16.29
N LYS A 252 -0.94 32.00 15.86
CA LYS A 252 0.34 32.67 16.06
C LYS A 252 0.37 34.07 15.44
N ALA A 253 -0.08 34.21 14.19
CA ALA A 253 -0.13 35.50 13.50
C ALA A 253 -1.08 36.50 14.20
N ALA A 254 -2.23 36.04 14.69
CA ALA A 254 -3.15 36.86 15.47
C ALA A 254 -2.53 37.29 16.82
N THR A 255 -1.85 36.37 17.51
CA THR A 255 -1.15 36.64 18.77
C THR A 255 -0.04 37.68 18.57
N GLU A 256 0.80 37.49 17.55
CA GLU A 256 1.89 38.43 17.21
C GLU A 256 1.36 39.80 16.76
N GLY A 257 0.26 39.83 16.02
CA GLY A 257 -0.40 41.07 15.61
C GLY A 257 -0.92 41.87 16.80
N ILE A 258 -1.70 41.25 17.69
CA ILE A 258 -2.20 41.93 18.89
C ILE A 258 -1.06 42.34 19.82
N TRP A 259 -0.04 41.49 19.98
CA TRP A 259 1.15 41.83 20.74
C TRP A 259 1.82 43.10 20.19
N ALA A 260 2.04 43.18 18.87
CA ALA A 260 2.64 44.35 18.25
C ALA A 260 1.83 45.63 18.51
N GLU A 261 0.50 45.57 18.36
CA GLU A 261 -0.40 46.69 18.65
C GLU A 261 -0.34 47.13 20.12
N ARG A 262 -0.22 46.17 21.05
CA ARG A 262 -0.18 46.46 22.50
C ARG A 262 1.17 46.95 22.99
N THR A 263 2.24 46.65 22.26
CA THR A 263 3.61 46.90 22.71
C THR A 263 4.36 47.92 21.86
N ASP A 264 3.64 48.66 21.00
CA ASP A 264 4.21 49.64 20.07
C ASP A 264 5.26 49.01 19.15
N GLY A 265 4.89 47.87 18.55
CA GLY A 265 5.72 47.13 17.59
C GLY A 265 6.89 46.35 18.20
N LYS A 266 7.03 46.27 19.53
CA LYS A 266 8.09 45.46 20.15
C LYS A 266 7.93 43.98 19.76
N PRO A 267 9.02 43.26 19.45
CA PRO A 267 8.92 41.86 19.09
C PRO A 267 8.50 41.01 20.28
N LEU A 268 7.65 40.01 20.05
CA LEU A 268 7.32 38.99 21.03
C LEU A 268 8.59 38.15 21.29
N ARG A 269 9.15 38.27 22.48
CA ARG A 269 10.42 37.58 22.82
C ARG A 269 10.15 36.11 23.10
N SER A 270 11.14 35.25 22.88
CA SER A 270 11.06 33.82 23.22
C SER A 270 9.83 33.11 22.65
N SER A 271 9.49 33.42 21.39
CA SER A 271 8.42 32.78 20.61
C SER A 271 9.02 31.69 19.73
N GLU A 272 9.05 30.46 20.22
CA GLU A 272 9.74 29.34 19.59
C GLU A 272 8.76 28.38 18.94
N THR A 273 9.08 27.91 17.74
CA THR A 273 8.27 26.87 17.09
C THR A 273 9.05 25.58 16.96
N VAL A 274 8.41 24.47 17.31
CA VAL A 274 8.85 23.10 17.11
C VAL A 274 8.01 22.43 16.03
N GLY A 275 8.29 21.15 15.73
CA GLY A 275 7.74 20.46 14.56
C GLY A 275 8.59 20.71 13.33
N LYS A 276 8.38 19.96 12.24
CA LYS A 276 9.06 20.24 10.97
C LYS A 276 8.68 21.65 10.48
N PRO A 277 9.62 22.44 9.92
CA PRO A 277 11.01 22.12 9.57
C PRO A 277 12.06 22.41 10.67
N PHE A 278 11.69 22.65 11.93
CA PHE A 278 12.62 23.14 12.95
C PHE A 278 13.62 22.08 13.42
N ALA A 279 14.84 22.53 13.70
CA ALA A 279 15.97 21.68 14.08
C ALA A 279 15.69 20.75 15.27
N LEU A 280 14.93 21.21 16.27
CA LEU A 280 14.63 20.40 17.46
C LEU A 280 13.87 19.11 17.12
N SER A 281 13.02 19.11 16.09
CA SER A 281 12.34 17.89 15.63
C SER A 281 13.32 16.88 15.04
N TYR A 282 14.35 17.35 14.34
CA TYR A 282 15.41 16.51 13.78
C TYR A 282 16.40 16.05 14.85
N ASP A 283 16.67 16.86 15.88
CA ASP A 283 17.41 16.45 17.08
C ASP A 283 16.75 15.22 17.73
N TYR A 284 15.43 15.24 17.90
CA TYR A 284 14.68 14.11 18.46
C TYR A 284 14.74 12.87 17.57
N SER A 285 14.58 13.04 16.25
CA SER A 285 14.73 11.95 15.28
C SER A 285 16.15 11.37 15.34
N GLU A 286 17.19 12.20 15.31
CA GLU A 286 18.60 11.80 15.38
C GLU A 286 18.90 11.00 16.65
N GLN A 287 18.41 11.45 17.81
CA GLN A 287 18.56 10.73 19.07
C GLN A 287 17.84 9.37 19.06
N ALA A 288 16.65 9.28 18.48
CA ALA A 288 15.91 8.02 18.35
C ALA A 288 16.63 7.04 17.40
N LEU A 289 17.19 7.54 16.30
CA LEU A 289 18.01 6.76 15.37
C LEU A 289 19.28 6.25 16.02
N LEU A 290 19.99 7.08 16.80
CA LEU A 290 21.16 6.66 17.58
C LEU A 290 20.83 5.55 18.57
N LYS A 291 19.72 5.68 19.30
CA LYS A 291 19.26 4.63 20.23
C LYS A 291 18.94 3.33 19.49
N ALA A 292 18.38 3.40 18.29
CA ALA A 292 18.15 2.23 17.45
C ALA A 292 19.45 1.56 16.99
N MET A 293 20.43 2.35 16.56
CA MET A 293 21.75 1.88 16.15
C MET A 293 22.50 1.19 17.29
N ALA A 294 22.46 1.76 18.49
CA ALA A 294 23.09 1.16 19.67
C ALA A 294 22.52 -0.23 19.99
N ALA A 295 21.22 -0.45 19.74
CA ALA A 295 20.58 -1.75 19.93
C ALA A 295 20.94 -2.79 18.84
N THR A 296 21.38 -2.35 17.66
CA THR A 296 21.77 -3.24 16.55
C THR A 296 23.28 -3.52 16.48
N GLY A 297 24.09 -2.84 17.32
CA GLY A 297 25.54 -3.01 17.37
C GLY A 297 26.30 -2.26 16.27
N VAL A 298 25.65 -1.34 15.55
CA VAL A 298 26.30 -0.51 14.53
C VAL A 298 26.97 0.70 15.21
N ALA A 299 28.28 0.84 15.03
CA ALA A 299 29.10 1.78 15.79
C ALA A 299 28.93 3.26 15.38
N THR A 300 28.66 3.54 14.11
CA THR A 300 28.53 4.91 13.57
C THR A 300 27.45 4.99 12.51
N LEU A 301 26.71 6.10 12.48
CA LEU A 301 25.73 6.43 11.43
C LEU A 301 26.38 7.42 10.45
N ASP A 302 26.49 7.05 9.18
CA ASP A 302 27.11 7.94 8.17
C ASP A 302 26.08 8.86 7.53
N ARG A 303 24.90 8.32 7.16
CA ARG A 303 23.88 9.04 6.40
C ARG A 303 22.47 8.84 6.96
N ALA A 304 21.69 9.92 7.00
CA ALA A 304 20.25 9.86 7.27
C ALA A 304 19.47 10.42 6.08
N TYR A 305 18.45 9.70 5.64
CA TYR A 305 17.60 10.10 4.52
C TYR A 305 16.23 10.53 5.05
N SER A 306 15.92 11.82 4.91
CA SER A 306 14.60 12.36 5.19
C SER A 306 13.71 12.22 3.95
N VAL A 307 12.62 11.47 4.08
CA VAL A 307 11.65 11.21 3.00
C VAL A 307 10.34 11.90 3.32
N GLY A 308 9.87 12.78 2.43
CA GLY A 308 8.60 13.48 2.63
C GLY A 308 8.04 14.10 1.36
N ASP A 309 6.85 14.68 1.47
CA ASP A 309 6.05 15.14 0.34
C ASP A 309 5.92 16.68 0.26
N ASN A 310 6.41 17.40 1.28
CA ASN A 310 6.26 18.84 1.40
C ASN A 310 7.62 19.56 1.43
N PRO A 311 7.98 20.31 0.38
CA PRO A 311 9.25 21.03 0.31
C PRO A 311 9.52 21.97 1.49
N GLY A 312 8.50 22.68 1.97
CA GLY A 312 8.62 23.63 3.07
C GLY A 312 8.87 22.98 4.44
N ASN A 313 8.56 21.68 4.57
CA ASN A 313 8.74 20.92 5.82
C ASN A 313 9.85 19.88 5.68
N ASP A 314 9.68 18.92 4.78
CA ASP A 314 10.47 17.69 4.68
C ASP A 314 11.75 17.84 3.87
N VAL A 315 11.85 18.91 3.07
CA VAL A 315 13.08 19.25 2.31
C VAL A 315 13.83 20.38 3.00
N ARG A 316 13.13 21.46 3.36
CA ARG A 316 13.72 22.59 4.09
C ARG A 316 14.39 22.16 5.38
N GLY A 317 13.68 21.41 6.23
CA GLY A 317 14.15 21.05 7.56
C GLY A 317 15.48 20.32 7.57
N PRO A 318 15.63 19.18 6.86
CA PRO A 318 16.89 18.46 6.82
C PRO A 318 18.00 19.23 6.10
N ASN A 319 17.67 20.03 5.08
CA ASN A 319 18.64 20.90 4.41
C ASN A 319 19.26 21.93 5.36
N GLU A 320 18.44 22.54 6.23
CA GLU A 320 18.92 23.47 7.26
C GLU A 320 19.64 22.73 8.40
N TYR A 321 19.21 21.50 8.71
CA TYR A 321 19.76 20.69 9.79
C TYR A 321 21.11 20.02 9.47
N LYS A 322 21.51 19.87 8.18
CA LYS A 322 22.78 19.21 7.80
C LYS A 322 24.00 19.77 8.55
N THR A 323 24.00 21.07 8.85
CA THR A 323 25.09 21.77 9.56
C THR A 323 24.93 21.81 11.08
N GLN A 324 23.81 21.30 11.61
CA GLN A 324 23.42 21.34 13.02
C GLN A 324 23.43 19.95 13.68
N SER A 325 23.58 18.87 12.91
CA SER A 325 23.71 17.50 13.45
C SER A 325 24.79 17.44 14.53
N LYS A 326 24.41 16.98 15.72
CA LYS A 326 25.33 16.93 16.89
C LYS A 326 26.34 15.80 16.79
N ILE A 327 26.08 14.84 15.90
CA ILE A 327 26.90 13.63 15.69
C ILE A 327 27.55 13.58 14.30
N GLY A 328 27.38 14.64 13.49
CA GLY A 328 28.00 14.74 12.17
C GLY A 328 27.42 13.83 11.10
N VAL A 329 26.15 13.40 11.24
CA VAL A 329 25.46 12.59 10.23
C VAL A 329 25.16 13.45 9.01
N GLN A 330 25.43 12.90 7.82
CA GLN A 330 25.04 13.56 6.58
C GLN A 330 23.54 13.36 6.31
N TRP A 331 22.76 14.42 6.49
CA TRP A 331 21.33 14.43 6.18
C TRP A 331 21.09 14.67 4.68
N ASN A 332 20.31 13.79 4.05
CA ASN A 332 19.92 13.87 2.65
C ASN A 332 18.39 13.93 2.53
N THR A 333 17.88 14.61 1.49
CA THR A 333 16.44 14.84 1.29
C THR A 333 15.91 14.13 0.06
N ILE A 334 14.84 13.36 0.25
CA ILE A 334 14.12 12.66 -0.81
C ILE A 334 12.69 13.18 -0.84
N LEU A 335 12.33 13.88 -1.92
CA LEU A 335 10.97 14.37 -2.12
C LEU A 335 10.15 13.34 -2.91
N VAL A 336 8.99 12.94 -2.38
CA VAL A 336 8.08 12.01 -3.07
C VAL A 336 6.99 12.75 -3.86
N GLU A 337 6.59 12.18 -5.00
CA GLU A 337 5.51 12.71 -5.86
C GLU A 337 4.09 12.38 -5.34
N SER A 338 4.00 11.61 -4.25
CA SER A 338 2.75 11.02 -3.75
C SER A 338 1.95 11.88 -2.79
N GLY A 339 2.30 13.15 -2.55
CA GLY A 339 1.63 13.97 -1.54
C GLY A 339 1.37 15.43 -1.91
N VAL A 340 1.65 16.37 -0.98
CA VAL A 340 1.30 17.80 -1.02
C VAL A 340 1.93 18.51 -2.21
N TRP A 341 3.19 18.23 -2.51
CA TRP A 341 3.87 18.83 -3.65
C TRP A 341 3.33 18.31 -4.97
N ASN A 342 3.00 19.23 -5.87
CA ASN A 342 2.57 18.91 -7.21
C ASN A 342 3.80 18.70 -8.11
N PRO A 343 3.98 17.53 -8.73
CA PRO A 343 5.15 17.25 -9.56
C PRO A 343 5.31 18.16 -10.78
N LYS A 344 4.31 18.96 -11.14
CA LYS A 344 4.41 19.94 -12.24
C LYS A 344 5.09 21.24 -11.82
N ASP A 345 5.20 21.51 -10.53
CA ASP A 345 5.70 22.77 -9.99
C ASP A 345 7.16 22.61 -9.55
N GLU A 346 7.95 23.69 -9.58
CA GLU A 346 9.29 23.67 -8.99
C GLU A 346 9.17 23.64 -7.45
N PRO A 347 9.92 22.77 -6.75
CA PRO A 347 9.87 22.74 -5.30
C PRO A 347 10.50 24.01 -4.72
N GLU A 348 9.84 24.61 -3.73
CA GLU A 348 10.30 25.84 -3.05
C GLU A 348 11.70 25.68 -2.45
N PHE A 349 11.99 24.48 -1.93
CA PHE A 349 13.30 24.09 -1.40
C PHE A 349 13.83 22.92 -2.21
N GLU A 350 15.12 22.98 -2.55
CA GLU A 350 15.74 22.05 -3.47
C GLU A 350 16.07 20.70 -2.79
N PRO A 351 15.46 19.56 -3.20
CA PRO A 351 15.78 18.25 -2.64
C PRO A 351 17.02 17.63 -3.28
N ASP A 352 17.63 16.64 -2.64
CA ASP A 352 18.73 15.87 -3.24
C ASP A 352 18.23 14.99 -4.40
N VAL A 353 17.05 14.39 -4.27
CA VAL A 353 16.38 13.61 -5.33
C VAL A 353 14.86 13.70 -5.24
N ILE A 354 14.19 13.49 -6.38
CA ILE A 354 12.73 13.38 -6.49
C ILE A 354 12.37 11.98 -6.99
N VAL A 355 11.45 11.30 -6.31
CA VAL A 355 11.04 9.91 -6.62
C VAL A 355 9.52 9.73 -6.57
N PRO A 356 8.96 8.71 -7.27
CA PRO A 356 7.51 8.47 -7.29
C PRO A 356 6.89 8.19 -5.92
N GLY A 357 7.56 7.43 -5.05
CA GLY A 357 7.03 7.01 -3.76
C GLY A 357 8.09 6.42 -2.82
N ILE A 358 7.62 5.87 -1.70
CA ILE A 358 8.49 5.39 -0.61
C ILE A 358 9.40 4.22 -1.01
N SER A 359 8.93 3.32 -1.88
CA SER A 359 9.75 2.19 -2.34
C SER A 359 10.96 2.65 -3.14
N GLU A 360 10.76 3.58 -4.06
CA GLU A 360 11.83 4.19 -4.84
C GLU A 360 12.77 5.04 -3.97
N ALA A 361 12.24 5.70 -2.94
CA ALA A 361 13.04 6.47 -1.99
C ALA A 361 14.06 5.57 -1.26
N ILE A 362 13.61 4.45 -0.70
CA ILE A 362 14.49 3.50 0.01
C ILE A 362 15.47 2.86 -0.97
N ALA A 363 15.02 2.41 -2.15
CA ALA A 363 15.88 1.81 -3.17
C ALA A 363 17.00 2.77 -3.63
N TRP A 364 16.68 4.05 -3.80
CA TRP A 364 17.65 5.07 -4.16
C TRP A 364 18.69 5.27 -3.05
N ALA A 365 18.25 5.43 -1.80
CA ALA A 365 19.14 5.61 -0.65
C ALA A 365 20.10 4.43 -0.46
N LEU A 366 19.60 3.19 -0.65
CA LEU A 366 20.43 1.99 -0.61
C LEU A 366 21.49 1.99 -1.71
N THR A 367 21.09 2.34 -2.95
CA THR A 367 22.01 2.43 -4.10
C THR A 367 23.09 3.49 -3.85
N GLU A 368 22.73 4.66 -3.35
CA GLU A 368 23.68 5.74 -3.03
C GLU A 368 24.65 5.37 -1.90
N CYS A 369 24.24 4.49 -0.99
CA CYS A 369 25.12 3.94 0.04
C CYS A 369 25.88 2.69 -0.42
N GLY A 370 25.74 2.24 -1.68
CA GLY A 370 26.42 1.06 -2.22
C GLY A 370 25.90 -0.28 -1.69
N HIS A 371 24.69 -0.31 -1.11
CA HIS A 371 24.04 -1.53 -0.66
C HIS A 371 23.40 -2.28 -1.83
N THR A 372 23.45 -3.60 -1.79
CA THR A 372 22.78 -4.48 -2.74
C THR A 372 21.85 -5.45 -2.01
N LEU A 373 20.87 -6.01 -2.71
CA LEU A 373 19.92 -6.98 -2.14
C LEU A 373 20.29 -8.41 -2.55
N ILE A 374 20.32 -9.30 -1.57
CA ILE A 374 20.35 -10.75 -1.79
C ILE A 374 18.99 -11.20 -2.34
N PRO A 375 18.93 -12.15 -3.29
CA PRO A 375 17.70 -12.86 -3.63
C PRO A 375 17.07 -13.53 -2.40
N ILE A 376 15.73 -13.54 -2.30
CA ILE A 376 15.03 -14.28 -1.23
C ILE A 376 15.27 -15.78 -1.46
N GLY A 377 15.96 -16.43 -0.51
CA GLY A 377 16.28 -17.86 -0.53
C GLY A 377 17.77 -18.16 -0.39
N LYS A 378 18.29 -18.12 0.85
CA LYS A 378 19.44 -18.95 1.25
C LYS A 378 18.95 -20.01 2.23
N PRO A 379 18.83 -21.29 1.83
CA PRO A 379 18.77 -22.40 2.76
C PRO A 379 20.14 -22.56 3.42
N THR A 380 20.15 -22.91 4.70
CA THR A 380 21.35 -23.16 5.51
C THR A 380 22.04 -24.51 5.19
N ASN A 381 21.63 -25.20 4.13
CA ASN A 381 22.15 -26.52 3.75
C ASN A 381 22.65 -26.53 2.29
N PRO A 382 23.95 -26.80 2.04
CA PRO A 382 24.55 -26.82 0.69
C PRO A 382 23.99 -27.91 -0.26
N ASP A 383 23.32 -28.93 0.28
CA ASP A 383 22.86 -30.09 -0.50
C ASP A 383 21.42 -29.95 -1.03
N ASP A 384 20.69 -28.89 -0.66
CA ASP A 384 19.34 -28.59 -1.20
C ASP A 384 19.37 -27.79 -2.52
N LEU A 385 20.56 -27.59 -3.09
CA LEU A 385 20.83 -26.81 -4.30
C LEU A 385 20.62 -27.63 -5.57
N LEU A 386 19.39 -27.77 -6.02
CA LEU A 386 19.10 -28.05 -7.43
C LEU A 386 17.80 -27.33 -7.84
N ILE A 387 17.85 -26.03 -8.09
CA ILE A 387 17.28 -25.32 -9.26
C ILE A 387 17.92 -23.95 -9.19
N ASP A 388 18.91 -23.76 -10.05
CA ASP A 388 19.74 -22.57 -10.11
C ASP A 388 18.92 -21.36 -10.58
N ALA A 389 19.08 -20.22 -9.89
CA ALA A 389 18.58 -18.90 -10.27
C ALA A 389 19.27 -18.35 -11.54
N SER A 390 20.14 -19.14 -12.19
CA SER A 390 20.70 -18.87 -13.51
C SER A 390 19.65 -18.83 -14.64
N ILE A 391 18.47 -19.44 -14.45
CA ILE A 391 17.43 -19.54 -15.49
C ILE A 391 16.70 -18.20 -15.71
N ALA A 392 16.54 -17.40 -14.64
CA ALA A 392 15.86 -16.10 -14.69
C ALA A 392 16.80 -14.92 -15.03
N LYS A 393 18.10 -15.16 -15.25
CA LYS A 393 19.14 -14.12 -15.34
C LYS A 393 19.86 -13.99 -16.69
N VAL A 394 19.38 -14.64 -17.75
CA VAL A 394 20.01 -14.51 -19.08
C VAL A 394 19.14 -13.62 -19.97
N GLY A 395 19.64 -12.40 -20.24
CA GLY A 395 19.13 -11.52 -21.29
C GLY A 395 17.85 -10.77 -20.95
N TYR A 396 17.97 -9.53 -20.48
CA TYR A 396 16.82 -8.62 -20.36
C TYR A 396 16.32 -8.24 -21.76
N THR A 397 15.38 -8.99 -22.31
CA THR A 397 14.45 -8.53 -23.33
C THR A 397 13.19 -7.99 -22.64
N PRO A 398 12.59 -6.89 -23.12
CA PRO A 398 11.40 -6.30 -22.50
C PRO A 398 10.30 -7.36 -22.35
N LYS A 399 9.71 -7.47 -21.15
CA LYS A 399 8.57 -8.36 -20.88
C LYS A 399 7.52 -8.23 -22.00
N PRO A 400 7.13 -9.31 -22.68
CA PRO A 400 6.10 -9.26 -23.70
C PRO A 400 4.82 -8.73 -23.08
N ARG A 401 4.12 -7.84 -23.77
CA ARG A 401 2.77 -7.42 -23.37
C ARG A 401 1.81 -8.57 -23.65
N LEU A 402 1.72 -9.52 -22.72
CA LEU A 402 0.78 -10.63 -22.78
C LEU A 402 -0.63 -10.15 -22.47
N SER A 403 -1.58 -10.81 -23.13
CA SER A 403 -3.00 -10.66 -22.93
C SER A 403 -3.61 -12.01 -22.61
N PHE A 404 -4.72 -12.00 -21.91
CA PHE A 404 -5.46 -13.20 -21.59
C PHE A 404 -6.96 -13.00 -21.83
N GLY A 405 -7.67 -14.09 -22.05
CA GLY A 405 -9.13 -14.14 -21.96
C GLY A 405 -9.56 -15.38 -21.19
N VAL A 406 -10.68 -15.31 -20.49
CA VAL A 406 -11.24 -16.43 -19.72
C VAL A 406 -12.62 -16.80 -20.24
N ASP A 407 -12.88 -18.10 -20.42
CA ASP A 407 -14.21 -18.64 -20.70
C ASP A 407 -14.68 -19.42 -19.48
N LEU A 408 -15.78 -18.96 -18.88
CA LEU A 408 -16.39 -19.55 -17.70
C LEU A 408 -17.66 -20.30 -18.13
N ASN A 409 -17.57 -21.63 -18.24
CA ASN A 409 -18.74 -22.46 -18.56
C ASN A 409 -19.46 -22.88 -17.28
N MET A 410 -20.77 -22.70 -17.25
CA MET A 410 -21.62 -22.99 -16.11
C MET A 410 -22.99 -23.49 -16.58
N ALA A 411 -23.67 -24.27 -15.74
CA ALA A 411 -25.06 -24.63 -15.95
C ALA A 411 -25.93 -23.70 -15.08
N VAL A 412 -26.91 -23.03 -15.67
CA VAL A 412 -27.79 -22.05 -15.01
C VAL A 412 -29.15 -22.69 -14.76
N ALA A 413 -29.64 -22.66 -13.53
CA ALA A 413 -30.91 -23.30 -13.17
C ALA A 413 -32.13 -22.61 -13.80
N THR A 414 -33.05 -23.43 -14.29
CA THR A 414 -34.37 -23.06 -14.80
C THR A 414 -35.46 -23.93 -14.16
N LEU A 415 -36.68 -23.42 -14.14
CA LEU A 415 -37.90 -24.04 -13.62
C LEU A 415 -38.99 -23.89 -14.67
N ASP A 416 -39.94 -24.83 -14.76
CA ASP A 416 -41.16 -24.57 -15.54
C ASP A 416 -42.00 -23.50 -14.84
N LEU A 417 -42.69 -22.64 -15.60
CA LEU A 417 -43.67 -21.67 -15.04
C LEU A 417 -44.73 -22.32 -14.14
N ALA A 418 -45.06 -23.60 -14.36
CA ALA A 418 -46.03 -24.34 -13.59
C ALA A 418 -45.47 -24.91 -12.27
N ASP A 419 -44.15 -24.97 -12.11
CA ASP A 419 -43.50 -25.60 -10.97
C ASP A 419 -43.29 -24.62 -9.81
N GLN A 420 -43.45 -25.10 -8.58
CA GLN A 420 -43.01 -24.36 -7.39
C GLN A 420 -41.51 -24.51 -7.24
N ASP A 421 -40.84 -23.40 -6.90
CA ASP A 421 -39.42 -23.42 -6.63
C ASP A 421 -39.09 -24.37 -5.47
N PRO A 422 -38.27 -25.42 -5.70
CA PRO A 422 -37.88 -26.38 -4.66
C PRO A 422 -37.08 -25.74 -3.51
N HIS A 423 -36.46 -24.57 -3.72
CA HIS A 423 -35.64 -23.88 -2.73
C HIS A 423 -35.99 -22.37 -2.67
N PRO A 424 -37.17 -22.01 -2.13
CA PRO A 424 -37.68 -20.63 -2.14
C PRO A 424 -36.85 -19.66 -1.29
N GLU A 425 -36.05 -20.16 -0.35
CA GLU A 425 -35.18 -19.35 0.52
C GLU A 425 -33.92 -18.84 -0.20
N ASP A 426 -33.54 -19.46 -1.32
CA ASP A 426 -32.37 -19.04 -2.10
C ASP A 426 -32.73 -17.82 -2.96
N LYS A 427 -32.27 -16.64 -2.58
CA LYS A 427 -32.60 -15.39 -3.28
C LYS A 427 -31.99 -15.26 -4.69
N ARG A 428 -31.11 -16.19 -5.08
CA ARG A 428 -30.51 -16.20 -6.42
C ARG A 428 -31.54 -16.69 -7.44
N ASN A 429 -31.42 -16.20 -8.67
CA ASN A 429 -32.39 -16.51 -9.72
C ASN A 429 -32.29 -17.98 -10.18
N ALA A 430 -33.41 -18.69 -10.14
CA ALA A 430 -33.72 -19.86 -10.98
C ALA A 430 -34.87 -19.47 -11.92
N PHE A 431 -34.64 -19.49 -13.22
CA PHE A 431 -35.54 -18.80 -14.17
C PHE A 431 -36.76 -19.64 -14.53
N LEU A 432 -37.94 -19.03 -14.50
CA LEU A 432 -39.16 -19.66 -15.01
C LEU A 432 -39.16 -19.64 -16.55
N VAL A 433 -39.33 -20.82 -17.15
CA VAL A 433 -39.37 -21.07 -18.60
C VAL A 433 -40.72 -21.73 -18.94
N SER A 434 -41.33 -21.41 -20.07
CA SER A 434 -42.59 -22.03 -20.51
C SER A 434 -42.36 -23.02 -21.65
N ASP A 435 -42.74 -24.28 -21.51
CA ASP A 435 -42.61 -25.28 -22.59
C ASP A 435 -43.84 -25.36 -23.54
N LYS A 436 -44.76 -24.38 -23.53
CA LYS A 436 -46.07 -24.54 -24.21
C LYS A 436 -46.14 -24.22 -25.71
N SER A 437 -45.03 -24.16 -26.46
CA SER A 437 -45.12 -23.93 -27.92
C SER A 437 -44.14 -24.70 -28.82
N GLY A 438 -43.37 -25.67 -28.31
CA GLY A 438 -42.56 -26.54 -29.17
C GLY A 438 -41.40 -25.86 -29.90
N TYR A 439 -41.02 -24.65 -29.48
CA TYR A 439 -39.75 -23.97 -29.79
C TYR A 439 -39.21 -23.41 -28.47
N SER A 440 -38.27 -24.11 -27.82
CA SER A 440 -37.78 -23.74 -26.50
C SER A 440 -36.94 -22.44 -26.56
N ASN A 441 -37.55 -21.30 -26.24
CA ASN A 441 -36.89 -19.99 -26.14
C ASN A 441 -36.12 -19.80 -24.80
N SER A 442 -35.84 -20.90 -24.12
CA SER A 442 -35.26 -20.96 -22.78
C SER A 442 -33.84 -20.39 -22.74
N ASP A 443 -33.06 -20.63 -23.79
CA ASP A 443 -31.69 -20.10 -23.96
C ASP A 443 -31.68 -18.57 -24.11
N GLU A 444 -32.65 -18.02 -24.84
CA GLU A 444 -32.80 -16.57 -25.04
C GLU A 444 -33.18 -15.89 -23.72
N ILE A 445 -34.07 -16.49 -22.93
CA ILE A 445 -34.44 -15.99 -21.60
C ILE A 445 -33.22 -15.96 -20.67
N VAL A 446 -32.43 -17.04 -20.60
CA VAL A 446 -31.22 -17.06 -19.75
C VAL A 446 -30.22 -16.00 -20.21
N TYR A 447 -30.00 -15.87 -21.52
CA TYR A 447 -29.14 -14.84 -22.09
C TYR A 447 -29.57 -13.43 -21.71
N GLU A 448 -30.84 -13.06 -21.92
CA GLU A 448 -31.37 -11.74 -21.61
C GLU A 448 -31.24 -11.39 -20.12
N ASN A 449 -31.41 -12.38 -19.25
CA ASN A 449 -31.27 -12.19 -17.81
C ASN A 449 -29.82 -11.95 -17.39
N ILE A 450 -28.86 -12.72 -17.93
CA ILE A 450 -27.43 -12.47 -17.67
C ILE A 450 -27.04 -11.10 -18.22
N ALA A 451 -27.45 -10.75 -19.44
CA ALA A 451 -27.21 -9.44 -20.03
C ALA A 451 -27.79 -8.29 -19.18
N ARG A 452 -28.99 -8.46 -18.63
CA ARG A 452 -29.62 -7.47 -17.75
C ARG A 452 -28.86 -7.29 -16.44
N VAL A 453 -28.40 -8.38 -15.81
CA VAL A 453 -27.60 -8.30 -14.57
C VAL A 453 -26.23 -7.68 -14.84
N PHE A 454 -25.60 -8.02 -15.97
CA PHE A 454 -24.35 -7.39 -16.41
C PHE A 454 -24.54 -5.89 -16.62
N GLY A 455 -25.61 -5.48 -17.30
CA GLY A 455 -25.94 -4.07 -17.49
C GLY A 455 -26.17 -3.30 -16.17
N LYS A 456 -26.87 -3.90 -15.20
CA LYS A 456 -27.03 -3.32 -13.85
C LYS A 456 -25.72 -3.21 -13.07
N SER A 457 -24.76 -4.08 -13.36
CA SER A 457 -23.45 -4.13 -12.69
C SER A 457 -22.37 -3.42 -13.49
N ASN A 458 -22.72 -2.64 -14.52
CA ASN A 458 -21.77 -1.96 -15.43
C ASN A 458 -20.73 -2.87 -16.11
N ILE A 459 -21.02 -4.17 -16.25
CA ILE A 459 -20.17 -5.10 -16.98
C ILE A 459 -20.45 -4.92 -18.48
N PRO A 460 -19.45 -4.53 -19.30
CA PRO A 460 -19.66 -4.30 -20.72
C PRO A 460 -19.96 -5.61 -21.43
N PHE A 461 -21.13 -5.67 -22.07
CA PHE A 461 -21.60 -6.84 -22.80
C PHE A 461 -22.18 -6.40 -24.14
N ASP A 462 -21.61 -6.89 -25.23
CA ASP A 462 -22.06 -6.60 -26.60
C ASP A 462 -21.47 -7.65 -27.56
N PRO A 463 -22.29 -8.55 -28.15
CA PRO A 463 -21.82 -9.59 -29.07
C PRO A 463 -21.09 -9.07 -30.31
N SER A 464 -21.34 -7.81 -30.70
CA SER A 464 -20.71 -7.17 -31.85
C SER A 464 -19.37 -6.49 -31.50
N ASN A 465 -19.10 -6.29 -30.21
CA ASN A 465 -17.91 -5.60 -29.73
C ASN A 465 -16.88 -6.59 -29.17
N PRO A 466 -15.72 -6.78 -29.82
CA PRO A 466 -14.68 -7.71 -29.37
C PRO A 466 -13.99 -7.28 -28.05
N ARG A 467 -14.30 -6.10 -27.52
CA ARG A 467 -13.82 -5.60 -26.22
C ARG A 467 -14.82 -5.79 -25.08
N SER A 468 -15.97 -6.38 -25.35
CA SER A 468 -16.98 -6.67 -24.35
C SER A 468 -16.96 -8.14 -23.95
N TRP A 469 -17.56 -8.46 -22.81
CA TRP A 469 -17.89 -9.84 -22.47
C TRP A 469 -18.86 -10.42 -23.50
N LEU A 470 -18.76 -11.72 -23.72
CA LEU A 470 -19.63 -12.47 -24.63
C LEU A 470 -20.30 -13.60 -23.85
N ILE A 471 -21.61 -13.79 -24.05
CA ILE A 471 -22.43 -14.82 -23.44
C ILE A 471 -22.80 -15.75 -24.58
N GLN A 472 -22.42 -17.02 -24.45
CA GLN A 472 -22.68 -18.03 -25.47
C GLN A 472 -23.38 -19.22 -24.84
N TRP A 473 -24.37 -19.72 -25.54
CA TRP A 473 -24.99 -20.99 -25.21
C TRP A 473 -24.06 -22.17 -25.50
N LYS A 474 -24.18 -23.24 -24.70
CA LYS A 474 -23.35 -24.45 -24.76
C LYS A 474 -24.15 -25.73 -24.55
N ASP A 475 -24.58 -26.33 -25.66
CA ASP A 475 -25.11 -27.71 -25.74
C ASP A 475 -24.28 -28.76 -24.99
N SER A 476 -22.97 -28.57 -24.96
CA SER A 476 -22.04 -29.53 -24.35
C SER A 476 -22.19 -29.65 -22.83
N ILE A 477 -22.85 -28.67 -22.19
CA ILE A 477 -23.06 -28.66 -20.74
C ILE A 477 -24.40 -29.32 -20.46
N ARG A 478 -24.37 -30.47 -19.79
CA ARG A 478 -25.57 -31.26 -19.51
C ARG A 478 -26.13 -30.91 -18.14
N SER A 479 -27.46 -30.98 -18.04
CA SER A 479 -28.14 -30.88 -16.75
C SER A 479 -27.72 -32.04 -15.83
N PRO A 480 -27.42 -31.78 -14.55
CA PRO A 480 -27.19 -32.84 -13.57
C PRO A 480 -28.45 -33.72 -13.44
N SER A 481 -28.27 -35.03 -13.27
CA SER A 481 -29.37 -35.98 -13.07
C SER A 481 -29.07 -36.94 -11.91
N PRO A 482 -30.00 -37.11 -10.95
CA PRO A 482 -31.30 -36.41 -10.82
C PRO A 482 -31.12 -34.96 -10.33
N SER A 483 -32.04 -34.06 -10.70
CA SER A 483 -32.02 -32.65 -10.31
C SER A 483 -33.43 -32.10 -10.11
N ALA A 484 -33.59 -31.18 -9.15
CA ALA A 484 -34.83 -30.45 -8.90
C ALA A 484 -35.04 -29.24 -9.85
N TYR A 485 -34.01 -28.89 -10.62
CA TYR A 485 -34.04 -27.85 -11.65
C TYR A 485 -33.68 -28.45 -13.00
N GLU A 486 -34.23 -27.87 -14.08
CA GLU A 486 -33.60 -27.98 -15.39
C GLU A 486 -32.41 -27.01 -15.43
N TYR A 487 -31.39 -27.30 -16.25
CA TYR A 487 -30.20 -26.46 -16.32
C TYR A 487 -29.81 -26.19 -17.77
N ILE A 488 -29.56 -24.93 -18.07
CA ILE A 488 -29.12 -24.46 -19.38
C ILE A 488 -27.62 -24.17 -19.36
N GLY A 489 -26.91 -24.71 -20.34
CA GLY A 489 -25.49 -24.53 -20.51
C GLY A 489 -25.13 -23.14 -21.05
N VAL A 490 -24.35 -22.37 -20.29
CA VAL A 490 -23.89 -21.04 -20.70
C VAL A 490 -22.38 -20.89 -20.51
N SER A 491 -21.76 -20.07 -21.33
CA SER A 491 -20.36 -19.69 -21.30
C SER A 491 -20.25 -18.17 -21.30
N THR A 492 -19.66 -17.60 -20.25
CA THR A 492 -19.32 -16.18 -20.19
C THR A 492 -17.84 -16.00 -20.49
N ASN A 493 -17.57 -15.31 -21.60
CA ASN A 493 -16.23 -15.18 -22.17
C ASN A 493 -15.78 -13.74 -22.00
N SER A 494 -14.62 -13.54 -21.38
CA SER A 494 -14.01 -12.23 -21.32
C SER A 494 -13.47 -11.82 -22.70
N PRO A 495 -13.37 -10.51 -22.98
CA PRO A 495 -12.55 -10.04 -24.09
C PRO A 495 -11.07 -10.38 -23.87
N SER A 496 -10.23 -10.10 -24.85
CA SER A 496 -8.78 -10.12 -24.66
C SER A 496 -8.36 -8.94 -23.78
N LEU A 497 -7.99 -9.25 -22.53
CA LEU A 497 -7.59 -8.29 -21.51
C LEU A 497 -6.06 -8.26 -21.42
N ARG A 498 -5.49 -7.08 -21.20
CA ARG A 498 -4.06 -6.97 -20.87
C ARG A 498 -3.82 -7.57 -19.50
N PHE A 499 -2.76 -8.36 -19.35
CA PHE A 499 -2.41 -8.93 -18.05
C PHE A 499 -1.94 -7.83 -17.09
N ASN A 500 -2.82 -7.42 -16.18
CA ASN A 500 -2.58 -6.47 -15.08
C ASN A 500 -3.65 -6.65 -14.00
N GLN A 501 -3.49 -5.98 -12.86
CA GLN A 501 -4.42 -6.12 -11.73
C GLN A 501 -5.85 -5.68 -12.06
N VAL A 502 -6.02 -4.56 -12.78
CA VAL A 502 -7.34 -4.05 -13.20
C VAL A 502 -8.12 -5.09 -14.02
N ALA A 503 -7.45 -5.84 -14.88
CA ALA A 503 -8.05 -6.91 -15.66
C ALA A 503 -8.42 -8.14 -14.81
N LEU A 504 -7.62 -8.49 -13.80
CA LEU A 504 -7.93 -9.56 -12.85
C LEU A 504 -9.11 -9.19 -11.94
N ASP A 505 -9.18 -7.93 -11.52
CA ASP A 505 -10.28 -7.39 -10.72
C ASP A 505 -11.59 -7.43 -11.53
N ALA A 506 -11.54 -7.08 -12.82
CA ALA A 506 -12.68 -7.18 -13.72
C ALA A 506 -13.21 -8.63 -13.90
N VAL A 507 -12.31 -9.63 -13.95
CA VAL A 507 -12.73 -11.04 -13.94
C VAL A 507 -13.36 -11.43 -12.61
N SER A 508 -12.79 -10.96 -11.51
CA SER A 508 -13.29 -11.21 -10.16
C SER A 508 -14.69 -10.64 -9.95
N GLU A 509 -14.94 -9.43 -10.46
CA GLU A 509 -16.25 -8.79 -10.47
C GLU A 509 -17.28 -9.63 -11.21
N VAL A 510 -16.96 -10.13 -12.41
CA VAL A 510 -17.87 -11.01 -13.17
C VAL A 510 -18.15 -12.31 -12.44
N CYS A 511 -17.13 -12.96 -11.87
CA CYS A 511 -17.31 -14.15 -11.03
C CYS A 511 -18.28 -13.88 -9.87
N GLY A 512 -18.07 -12.79 -9.13
CA GLY A 512 -18.91 -12.40 -7.99
C GLY A 512 -20.35 -12.06 -8.39
N VAL A 513 -20.54 -11.34 -9.51
CA VAL A 513 -21.87 -11.04 -10.07
C VAL A 513 -22.60 -12.32 -10.45
N LEU A 514 -21.92 -13.27 -11.09
CA LEU A 514 -22.52 -14.55 -11.47
C LEU A 514 -22.94 -15.38 -10.25
N THR A 515 -22.04 -15.55 -9.28
CA THR A 515 -22.33 -16.40 -8.10
C THR A 515 -23.37 -15.80 -7.16
N SER A 516 -23.48 -14.47 -7.13
CA SER A 516 -24.42 -13.77 -6.25
C SER A 516 -25.82 -13.60 -6.83
N ASN A 517 -25.98 -13.70 -8.15
CA ASN A 517 -27.27 -13.44 -8.82
C ASN A 517 -27.93 -14.69 -9.39
N PHE A 518 -27.19 -15.78 -9.63
CA PHE A 518 -27.71 -16.95 -10.34
C PHE A 518 -27.52 -18.23 -9.54
N ARG A 519 -28.49 -19.15 -9.63
CA ARG A 519 -28.30 -20.51 -9.13
C ARG A 519 -27.54 -21.31 -10.18
N LEU A 520 -26.25 -21.50 -9.89
CA LEU A 520 -25.29 -22.10 -10.82
C LEU A 520 -24.91 -23.50 -10.36
N ASN A 521 -24.73 -24.39 -11.33
CA ASN A 521 -24.18 -25.72 -11.11
C ASN A 521 -22.94 -25.91 -11.98
N LEU A 522 -21.81 -26.14 -11.31
CA LEU A 522 -20.51 -26.38 -11.93
C LEU A 522 -20.21 -27.89 -12.01
N ASN A 523 -21.11 -28.64 -12.67
CA ASN A 523 -20.94 -30.09 -12.83
C ASN A 523 -19.76 -30.45 -13.75
N PRO A 524 -19.36 -31.74 -13.86
CA PRO A 524 -18.20 -32.16 -14.65
C PRO A 524 -18.24 -31.80 -16.15
N THR A 525 -19.42 -31.50 -16.73
CA THR A 525 -19.54 -31.04 -18.13
C THR A 525 -19.14 -29.57 -18.30
N CYS A 526 -19.08 -28.81 -17.21
CA CYS A 526 -18.55 -27.45 -17.16
C CYS A 526 -17.02 -27.43 -17.28
N LYS A 527 -16.49 -26.30 -17.78
CA LYS A 527 -15.07 -26.06 -18.05
C LYS A 527 -14.70 -24.62 -17.73
N MET A 528 -13.49 -24.39 -17.25
CA MET A 528 -12.87 -23.07 -17.24
C MET A 528 -11.71 -23.10 -18.23
N VAL A 529 -11.68 -22.15 -19.16
CA VAL A 529 -10.62 -22.06 -20.16
C VAL A 529 -9.93 -20.70 -20.05
N VAL A 530 -8.59 -20.70 -19.98
CA VAL A 530 -7.80 -19.47 -20.05
C VAL A 530 -7.05 -19.46 -21.37
N ARG A 531 -7.22 -18.41 -22.16
CA ARG A 531 -6.54 -18.20 -23.44
C ARG A 531 -5.47 -17.15 -23.22
N VAL A 532 -4.23 -17.44 -23.54
CA VAL A 532 -3.12 -16.48 -23.44
C VAL A 532 -2.59 -16.18 -24.83
N GLY A 533 -2.39 -14.90 -25.12
CA GLY A 533 -1.90 -14.43 -26.40
C GLY A 533 -0.92 -13.27 -26.25
N SER A 534 -0.07 -13.09 -27.26
CA SER A 534 0.87 -11.97 -27.36
C SER A 534 0.53 -11.09 -28.55
N THR A 535 0.79 -9.78 -28.44
CA THR A 535 0.64 -8.85 -29.58
C THR A 535 1.50 -9.22 -30.79
N GLN A 536 2.59 -9.95 -30.59
CA GLN A 536 3.50 -10.42 -31.66
C GLN A 536 3.32 -11.91 -31.98
N GLY A 537 2.40 -12.60 -31.29
CA GLY A 537 2.31 -14.05 -31.29
C GLY A 537 3.44 -14.71 -30.48
N PHE A 538 3.41 -16.04 -30.42
CA PHE A 538 4.49 -16.83 -29.81
C PHE A 538 5.37 -17.43 -30.91
N SER A 539 6.69 -17.31 -30.76
CA SER A 539 7.62 -17.96 -31.68
C SER A 539 7.55 -19.48 -31.54
N PRO A 540 7.90 -20.25 -32.60
CA PRO A 540 8.02 -21.71 -32.48
C PRO A 540 8.94 -22.15 -31.35
N GLU A 541 10.02 -21.40 -31.10
CA GLU A 541 10.97 -21.65 -30.01
C GLU A 541 10.34 -21.41 -28.63
N THR A 542 9.57 -20.35 -28.46
CA THR A 542 8.81 -20.07 -27.23
C THR A 542 7.84 -21.22 -26.92
N LEU A 543 7.11 -21.69 -27.93
CA LEU A 543 6.18 -22.81 -27.77
C LEU A 543 6.92 -24.11 -27.45
N GLU A 544 8.07 -24.35 -28.06
CA GLU A 544 8.92 -25.50 -27.77
C GLU A 544 9.40 -25.49 -26.31
N LYS A 545 9.93 -24.35 -25.83
CA LYS A 545 10.36 -24.16 -24.42
C LYS A 545 9.20 -24.37 -23.44
N PHE A 546 8.01 -23.86 -23.77
CA PHE A 546 6.79 -24.07 -22.99
C PHE A 546 6.45 -25.56 -22.89
N PHE A 547 6.44 -26.28 -24.00
CA PHE A 547 6.12 -27.71 -24.01
C PHE A 547 7.16 -28.58 -23.30
N ILE A 548 8.44 -28.27 -23.46
CA ILE A 548 9.52 -28.93 -22.72
C ILE A 548 9.30 -28.77 -21.21
N THR A 549 8.96 -27.57 -20.76
CA THR A 549 8.67 -27.28 -19.34
C THR A 549 7.43 -28.04 -18.85
N MET A 550 6.34 -28.01 -19.60
CA MET A 550 5.11 -28.73 -19.27
C MET A 550 5.30 -30.25 -19.22
N PHE A 551 6.13 -30.79 -20.10
CA PHE A 551 6.45 -32.22 -20.15
C PHE A 551 7.36 -32.64 -19.00
N ALA A 552 8.38 -31.85 -18.69
CA ALA A 552 9.34 -32.15 -17.63
C ALA A 552 8.71 -32.21 -16.23
N PHE A 553 7.74 -31.33 -15.97
CA PHE A 553 7.07 -31.18 -14.68
C PHE A 553 5.60 -31.60 -14.71
N GLU A 554 5.25 -32.49 -15.65
CA GLU A 554 3.88 -32.94 -15.84
C GLU A 554 3.26 -33.43 -14.52
N ALA A 555 3.95 -34.32 -13.81
CA ALA A 555 3.43 -34.94 -12.60
C ALA A 555 3.07 -33.89 -11.53
N GLN A 556 3.82 -32.79 -11.46
CA GLN A 556 3.58 -31.68 -10.54
C GLN A 556 2.40 -30.83 -11.00
N PHE A 557 2.32 -30.47 -12.29
CA PHE A 557 1.19 -29.72 -12.81
C PHE A 557 -0.13 -30.51 -12.72
N GLN A 558 -0.08 -31.84 -12.85
CA GLN A 558 -1.22 -32.71 -12.59
C GLN A 558 -1.67 -32.68 -11.12
N LYS A 559 -0.77 -32.48 -10.16
CA LYS A 559 -1.16 -32.33 -8.75
C LYS A 559 -2.03 -31.09 -8.54
N ILE A 560 -1.77 -29.99 -9.25
CA ILE A 560 -2.58 -28.77 -9.16
C ILE A 560 -4.05 -29.06 -9.47
N HIS A 561 -4.32 -29.86 -10.51
CA HIS A 561 -5.67 -30.25 -10.93
C HIS A 561 -5.74 -31.72 -11.33
N PRO A 562 -5.93 -32.64 -10.37
CA PRO A 562 -5.89 -34.07 -10.63
C PRO A 562 -7.13 -34.54 -11.42
N GLY A 563 -6.92 -35.43 -12.39
CA GLY A 563 -7.98 -36.32 -12.89
C GLY A 563 -8.77 -35.91 -14.15
N LYS A 564 -8.39 -34.87 -14.91
CA LYS A 564 -9.05 -34.56 -16.20
C LYS A 564 -8.32 -35.02 -17.47
N PHE A 565 -7.02 -35.25 -17.41
CA PHE A 565 -6.21 -35.68 -18.56
C PHE A 565 -5.25 -36.80 -18.13
N GLY A 566 -5.12 -37.86 -18.93
CA GLY A 566 -4.18 -38.96 -18.65
C GLY A 566 -2.72 -38.53 -18.79
N PRO A 567 -1.75 -39.31 -18.28
CA PRO A 567 -0.32 -38.96 -18.32
C PRO A 567 0.19 -38.83 -19.78
N LEU A 568 0.74 -37.65 -20.12
CA LEU A 568 1.42 -37.29 -21.36
C LEU A 568 2.50 -38.33 -21.69
N ARG A 569 3.19 -38.87 -20.68
CA ARG A 569 4.19 -39.94 -20.82
C ARG A 569 3.68 -41.22 -21.50
N GLN A 570 2.44 -41.67 -21.24
CA GLN A 570 1.91 -42.91 -21.85
C GLN A 570 1.73 -42.81 -23.37
N ARG A 571 1.85 -41.60 -23.92
CA ARG A 571 1.74 -41.38 -25.34
C ARG A 571 3.05 -40.90 -25.98
N ALA A 572 4.12 -40.74 -25.20
CA ALA A 572 5.43 -40.28 -25.67
C ALA A 572 6.24 -41.36 -26.42
N ASP A 573 5.93 -42.64 -26.21
CA ASP A 573 6.59 -43.77 -26.91
C ASP A 573 6.40 -43.73 -28.44
N GLN A 574 5.50 -42.89 -28.95
CA GLN A 574 5.29 -42.65 -30.39
C GLN A 574 6.15 -41.51 -30.96
N ILE A 575 6.93 -40.79 -30.12
CA ILE A 575 7.61 -39.52 -30.45
C ILE A 575 9.11 -39.70 -30.78
N GLU A 576 9.69 -40.88 -30.58
CA GLU A 576 11.15 -41.12 -30.68
C GLU A 576 11.83 -40.73 -32.01
N THR A 577 11.10 -40.32 -33.06
CA THR A 577 11.69 -40.10 -34.38
C THR A 577 11.57 -38.70 -35.00
N SER A 578 11.01 -37.66 -34.35
CA SER A 578 11.18 -36.29 -34.87
C SER A 578 10.85 -35.14 -33.88
N PRO A 579 11.75 -34.15 -33.69
CA PRO A 579 11.56 -33.01 -32.78
C PRO A 579 10.85 -31.81 -33.46
N SER A 580 9.84 -32.06 -34.30
CA SER A 580 9.14 -30.97 -34.99
C SER A 580 7.90 -30.52 -34.21
N VAL A 581 7.79 -29.20 -33.96
CA VAL A 581 6.67 -28.54 -33.24
C VAL A 581 5.29 -28.97 -33.77
N LYS A 582 5.16 -29.30 -35.07
CA LYS A 582 3.90 -29.79 -35.67
C LYS A 582 3.42 -31.12 -35.09
N GLN A 583 4.31 -32.04 -34.73
CA GLN A 583 3.92 -33.32 -34.13
C GLN A 583 3.53 -33.15 -32.66
N ILE A 584 4.20 -32.26 -31.92
CA ILE A 584 3.86 -31.89 -30.54
C ILE A 584 2.47 -31.21 -30.49
N VAL A 585 2.21 -30.27 -31.40
CA VAL A 585 0.92 -29.57 -31.54
C VAL A 585 -0.24 -30.53 -31.83
N GLY A 586 -0.03 -31.55 -32.67
CA GLY A 586 -1.04 -32.58 -32.94
C GLY A 586 -1.34 -33.51 -31.75
N TYR A 587 -0.43 -33.55 -30.78
CA TYR A 587 -0.46 -34.51 -29.67
C TYR A 587 -1.27 -34.04 -28.45
N PHE A 588 -1.40 -32.73 -28.28
CA PHE A 588 -2.23 -32.12 -27.24
C PHE A 588 -3.74 -32.10 -27.58
N GLY A 589 -4.13 -32.60 -28.76
CA GLY A 589 -5.51 -33.01 -29.10
C GLY A 589 -6.62 -31.94 -28.97
N GLU A 590 -7.83 -32.28 -29.42
CA GLU A 590 -9.02 -31.44 -29.16
C GLU A 590 -9.45 -31.46 -27.68
N ASP A 591 -8.92 -32.39 -26.89
CA ASP A 591 -9.30 -32.66 -25.49
C ASP A 591 -8.06 -32.77 -24.55
N GLY A 592 -6.97 -32.05 -24.82
CA GLY A 592 -5.81 -32.00 -23.90
C GLY A 592 -5.80 -30.79 -22.95
N PHE A 593 -4.80 -30.79 -22.06
CA PHE A 593 -4.56 -29.73 -21.05
C PHE A 593 -4.29 -28.35 -21.69
N VAL A 594 -3.66 -28.34 -22.87
CA VAL A 594 -3.37 -27.13 -23.67
C VAL A 594 -3.88 -27.34 -25.10
N ARG A 595 -4.49 -26.33 -25.73
CA ARG A 595 -4.79 -26.32 -27.17
C ARG A 595 -4.13 -25.10 -27.81
N ILE A 596 -3.42 -25.31 -28.92
CA ILE A 596 -2.89 -24.19 -29.73
C ILE A 596 -3.92 -23.84 -30.80
N ARG A 597 -4.36 -22.58 -30.81
CA ARG A 597 -5.18 -22.04 -31.92
C ARG A 597 -4.29 -21.27 -32.88
N PRO A 598 -4.06 -21.79 -34.11
CA PRO A 598 -3.42 -21.00 -35.15
C PRO A 598 -4.34 -19.82 -35.49
N GLY A 599 -3.80 -18.60 -35.41
CA GLY A 599 -4.50 -17.42 -35.90
C GLY A 599 -4.45 -17.36 -37.43
N ALA A 600 -5.05 -16.31 -38.02
CA ALA A 600 -5.03 -16.09 -39.47
C ALA A 600 -3.62 -15.98 -40.08
N THR A 601 -2.59 -15.77 -39.24
CA THR A 601 -1.16 -15.80 -39.57
C THR A 601 -0.40 -16.49 -38.44
N GLU A 602 0.81 -17.02 -38.72
CA GLU A 602 1.68 -17.68 -37.71
C GLU A 602 1.98 -16.77 -36.49
N ALA A 603 1.88 -15.44 -36.66
CA ALA A 603 2.06 -14.41 -35.62
C ALA A 603 0.84 -14.15 -34.71
N ARG A 604 -0.25 -14.93 -34.82
CA ARG A 604 -1.46 -14.77 -33.98
C ARG A 604 -1.79 -15.98 -33.12
N THR A 605 -0.81 -16.83 -32.87
CA THR A 605 -0.99 -18.07 -32.09
C THR A 605 -1.43 -17.78 -30.65
N VAL A 606 -2.56 -18.37 -30.25
CA VAL A 606 -3.11 -18.29 -28.89
C VAL A 606 -3.02 -19.67 -28.23
N VAL A 607 -2.60 -19.68 -26.96
CA VAL A 607 -2.47 -20.91 -26.16
C VAL A 607 -3.65 -21.00 -25.19
N GLU A 608 -4.45 -22.05 -25.32
CA GLU A 608 -5.65 -22.27 -24.50
C GLU A 608 -5.40 -23.33 -23.45
N PHE A 609 -5.49 -22.95 -22.18
CA PHE A 609 -5.35 -23.83 -21.03
C PHE A 609 -6.73 -24.30 -20.57
N ARG A 610 -6.92 -25.63 -20.53
CA ARG A 610 -8.19 -26.30 -20.19
C ARG A 610 -8.06 -27.21 -18.97
N GLY A 611 -6.92 -27.10 -18.28
CA GLY A 611 -6.48 -27.95 -17.18
C GLY A 611 -7.31 -27.90 -15.89
N HIS A 612 -8.01 -26.78 -15.65
CA HIS A 612 -8.63 -26.53 -14.34
C HIS A 612 -10.05 -27.09 -14.24
N LYS A 613 -10.45 -27.53 -13.03
CA LYS A 613 -11.85 -27.84 -12.70
C LYS A 613 -12.74 -26.59 -12.88
N PRO A 614 -14.02 -26.72 -13.25
CA PRO A 614 -14.89 -25.54 -13.30
C PRO A 614 -14.97 -24.90 -11.91
N THR A 615 -14.77 -23.59 -11.85
CA THR A 615 -14.86 -22.78 -10.63
C THR A 615 -15.27 -21.35 -11.01
N LEU A 616 -15.95 -20.67 -10.08
CA LEU A 616 -16.22 -19.24 -10.14
C LEU A 616 -15.68 -18.54 -8.89
N ASP A 617 -14.82 -19.20 -8.12
CA ASP A 617 -14.09 -18.58 -7.01
C ASP A 617 -13.08 -17.56 -7.58
N PRO A 618 -13.21 -16.26 -7.26
CA PRO A 618 -12.37 -15.23 -7.86
C PRO A 618 -10.87 -15.43 -7.60
N GLU A 619 -10.48 -15.88 -6.40
CA GLU A 619 -9.09 -16.09 -6.04
C GLU A 619 -8.49 -17.27 -6.83
N VAL A 620 -9.24 -18.37 -6.94
CA VAL A 620 -8.83 -19.55 -7.69
C VAL A 620 -8.73 -19.24 -9.20
N VAL A 621 -9.73 -18.53 -9.76
CA VAL A 621 -9.74 -18.12 -11.17
C VAL A 621 -8.53 -17.24 -11.48
N ASN A 622 -8.27 -16.23 -10.65
CA ASN A 622 -7.14 -15.31 -10.85
C ASN A 622 -5.79 -16.02 -10.74
N ASN A 623 -5.60 -16.91 -9.76
CA ASN A 623 -4.35 -17.64 -9.63
C ASN A 623 -4.13 -18.62 -10.79
N TRP A 624 -5.20 -19.21 -11.35
CA TRP A 624 -5.09 -19.99 -12.58
C TRP A 624 -4.68 -19.14 -13.79
N ILE A 625 -5.26 -17.94 -13.96
CA ILE A 625 -4.86 -17.00 -15.01
C ILE A 625 -3.37 -16.64 -14.86
N LYS A 626 -2.94 -16.27 -13.65
CA LYS A 626 -1.54 -15.95 -13.34
C LYS A 626 -0.61 -17.10 -13.69
N LEU A 627 -0.99 -18.36 -13.40
CA LEU A 627 -0.19 -19.54 -13.73
C LEU A 627 -0.08 -19.71 -15.24
N CYS A 628 -1.19 -19.63 -15.97
CA CYS A 628 -1.20 -19.78 -17.43
C CYS A 628 -0.34 -18.72 -18.12
N VAL A 629 -0.47 -17.46 -17.70
CA VAL A 629 0.32 -16.35 -18.26
C VAL A 629 1.79 -16.47 -17.87
N GLY A 630 2.08 -16.79 -16.61
CA GLY A 630 3.43 -16.94 -16.10
C GLY A 630 4.21 -18.04 -16.81
N LEU A 631 3.58 -19.18 -17.13
CA LEU A 631 4.24 -20.28 -17.83
C LEU A 631 4.71 -19.88 -19.23
N LEU A 632 3.92 -19.06 -19.93
CA LEU A 632 4.29 -18.55 -21.24
C LEU A 632 5.28 -17.39 -21.16
N GLU A 633 5.19 -16.54 -20.14
CA GLU A 633 6.19 -15.50 -19.88
C GLU A 633 7.57 -16.11 -19.59
N PHE A 634 7.61 -17.17 -18.76
CA PHE A 634 8.83 -17.93 -18.51
C PHE A 634 9.37 -18.55 -19.80
N ALA A 635 8.52 -19.25 -20.56
CA ALA A 635 8.94 -19.89 -21.80
C ALA A 635 9.47 -18.90 -22.83
N ASP A 636 8.91 -17.69 -22.90
CA ASP A 636 9.36 -16.66 -23.83
C ASP A 636 10.72 -16.07 -23.45
N THR A 637 10.99 -15.98 -22.15
CA THR A 637 12.17 -15.30 -21.59
C THR A 637 13.36 -16.23 -21.34
N VAL A 638 13.13 -17.50 -21.05
CA VAL A 638 14.19 -18.44 -20.71
C VAL A 638 15.05 -18.80 -21.93
N ASP A 639 16.37 -18.84 -21.75
CA ASP A 639 17.29 -19.37 -22.77
C ASP A 639 17.09 -20.89 -22.93
N LYS A 640 17.01 -21.37 -24.18
CA LYS A 640 16.71 -22.77 -24.47
C LYS A 640 17.79 -23.73 -23.97
N ASP A 641 19.06 -23.38 -24.13
CA ASP A 641 20.17 -24.23 -23.72
C ASP A 641 20.26 -24.30 -22.20
N VAL A 642 20.02 -23.17 -21.53
CA VAL A 642 19.91 -23.10 -20.06
C VAL A 642 18.77 -23.98 -19.54
N LEU A 643 17.58 -23.92 -20.17
CA LEU A 643 16.45 -24.77 -19.82
C LEU A 643 16.79 -26.26 -20.00
N LEU A 644 17.39 -26.63 -21.13
CA LEU A 644 17.74 -28.02 -21.42
C LEU A 644 18.83 -28.55 -20.48
N ASP A 645 19.87 -27.77 -20.20
CA ASP A 645 20.93 -28.17 -19.28
C ASP A 645 20.45 -28.27 -17.84
N HIS A 646 19.48 -27.44 -17.46
CA HIS A 646 18.81 -27.57 -16.18
C HIS A 646 18.02 -28.89 -16.11
N LEU A 647 17.18 -29.19 -17.10
CA LEU A 647 16.40 -30.41 -17.13
C LEU A 647 17.26 -31.69 -17.21
N LYS A 648 18.44 -31.63 -17.85
CA LYS A 648 19.42 -32.72 -17.83
C LYS A 648 20.00 -32.94 -16.44
N ARG A 649 20.33 -31.87 -15.71
CA ARG A 649 20.83 -31.94 -14.32
C ARG A 649 19.77 -32.46 -13.34
N GLU A 650 18.51 -32.18 -13.61
CA GLU A 650 17.34 -32.63 -12.83
C GLU A 650 16.99 -34.13 -13.02
N GLY A 651 17.71 -34.89 -13.85
CA GLY A 651 17.34 -36.24 -14.30
C GLY A 651 16.74 -37.17 -13.23
N ASN A 652 15.73 -37.96 -13.60
CA ASN A 652 14.92 -38.91 -12.79
C ASN A 652 14.36 -38.47 -11.42
N HIS A 653 14.87 -37.40 -10.80
CA HIS A 653 14.41 -36.86 -9.51
C HIS A 653 13.28 -35.84 -9.66
N SER A 654 12.92 -35.45 -10.89
CA SER A 654 11.84 -34.49 -11.12
C SER A 654 10.50 -34.95 -10.54
N ALA A 655 10.22 -36.25 -10.46
CA ALA A 655 8.95 -36.80 -9.95
C ALA A 655 8.76 -36.65 -8.42
N GLU A 656 9.84 -36.51 -7.66
CA GLU A 656 9.80 -36.42 -6.19
C GLU A 656 9.55 -35.00 -5.69
N ARG A 657 9.69 -33.99 -6.55
CA ARG A 657 9.53 -32.59 -6.15
C ARG A 657 8.08 -32.17 -6.00
N ASP A 658 7.87 -31.32 -5.00
CA ASP A 658 6.59 -30.65 -4.79
C ASP A 658 6.37 -29.55 -5.84
N ILE A 659 5.10 -29.20 -6.08
CA ILE A 659 4.78 -28.15 -7.05
C ILE A 659 5.32 -26.79 -6.60
N ARG A 660 5.48 -26.60 -5.29
CA ARG A 660 6.00 -25.37 -4.70
C ARG A 660 7.42 -25.08 -5.19
N SER A 661 8.30 -26.07 -5.16
CA SER A 661 9.69 -25.96 -5.63
C SER A 661 9.75 -25.66 -7.12
N ILE A 662 8.89 -26.30 -7.91
CA ILE A 662 8.81 -26.03 -9.35
C ILE A 662 8.36 -24.59 -9.61
N LEU A 663 7.28 -24.14 -8.98
CA LEU A 663 6.78 -22.78 -9.18
C LEU A 663 7.77 -21.71 -8.68
N HIS A 664 8.52 -21.98 -7.61
CA HIS A 664 9.64 -21.13 -7.22
C HIS A 664 10.74 -21.08 -8.29
N GLY A 665 11.13 -22.23 -8.84
CA GLY A 665 12.13 -22.34 -9.91
C GLY A 665 11.74 -21.61 -11.20
N LEU A 666 10.43 -21.56 -11.50
CA LEU A 666 9.88 -20.81 -12.65
C LEU A 666 9.67 -19.31 -12.36
N GLY A 667 10.03 -18.81 -11.17
CA GLY A 667 9.86 -17.41 -10.79
C GLY A 667 8.44 -17.02 -10.35
N MET A 668 7.56 -18.00 -10.09
CA MET A 668 6.14 -17.82 -9.77
C MET A 668 5.86 -17.98 -8.27
N GLN A 669 6.50 -17.15 -7.44
CA GLN A 669 6.54 -17.33 -5.99
C GLN A 669 5.16 -17.23 -5.31
N GLN A 670 4.31 -16.26 -5.70
CA GLN A 670 2.95 -16.13 -5.16
C GLN A 670 2.09 -17.37 -5.48
N LEU A 671 2.30 -18.00 -6.63
CA LEU A 671 1.59 -19.21 -7.02
C LEU A 671 2.10 -20.44 -6.28
N ALA A 672 3.40 -20.47 -5.96
CA ALA A 672 3.99 -21.51 -5.12
C ALA A 672 3.32 -21.55 -3.73
N GLU A 673 3.03 -20.39 -3.14
CA GLU A 673 2.32 -20.29 -1.86
C GLU A 673 0.83 -20.62 -1.96
N PHE A 674 0.17 -20.19 -3.05
CA PHE A 674 -1.24 -20.49 -3.26
C PHE A 674 -1.46 -22.01 -3.45
N TYR A 675 -0.74 -22.62 -4.40
CA TYR A 675 -0.89 -24.05 -4.68
C TYR A 675 -0.21 -24.95 -3.65
N GLY A 676 0.82 -24.45 -2.93
CA GLY A 676 1.44 -25.17 -1.81
C GLY A 676 0.57 -25.23 -0.55
N ARG A 677 -0.46 -24.38 -0.43
CA ARG A 677 -1.48 -24.45 0.63
C ARG A 677 -2.72 -25.27 0.22
N ALA A 678 -2.99 -25.35 -1.07
CA ALA A 678 -4.19 -25.97 -1.64
C ALA A 678 -4.04 -27.47 -1.95
N LEU A 679 -2.81 -28.00 -1.87
CA LEU A 679 -2.42 -29.40 -2.07
C LEU A 679 -1.76 -29.92 -0.80
#